data_AF-A0A1R1I5P9-F1
#
_entry.id   AF-A0A1R1I5P9-F1
#
_cell.length_a   1.000
_cell.length_b   1.000
_cell.length_c   1.000
_cell.angle_alpha   90.00
_cell.angle_beta   90.00
_cell.angle_gamma   90.00
#
_symmetry.space_group_name_H-M   'P 1'
#
loop_
_entity.id
_entity.type
_entity.pdbx_description
1 polymer ?
#
loop_
_entity_poly.entity_id
_entity_poly.type
_entity_poly.pdbx_seq_one_letter_code
_entity_poly.pdbx_strand_id
1 'polypeptide(L)'
;MSTSRTQPITNKIQLDIQGMTCASCAARIEKKLNKVDGVTASVNYSTEKATVEAPPNFTADDLIAVVEKTGYGATLPVPVSEKNDEAAALKPRVLWSFILSTPVVLVSMIPALQFPGWQWAALVLSAVVVLWLGRSFHTATFTNLRHGATTMDTLVTMGTGTAFAWSLYAMLFGHAGEIGMKHHFEFNLAQQDAMGFIYFEAAVVIISFLLLGRYIEARAKTESGAAMRALLEVGAKQATVLRDGEEQLVDVKSLAVGDLVVVRPGEKVAADGEVVEGRSAVDASIITGESLPVEVEPGTTVVGGSVNTTGRLVVRTTAVGANSQLARIAKMVEEAQEGKADVQRLADKVSSIFVPVVLGIAAVTLVGHLVAAHGWTVALSAAISVLIIACPCALGLATPSALMVGTGRGAQLGTVIRGPQVLERARRVQTIVFDKTGTLTTGHMSVVDVEPVDGVDREELLGLAAAVEAASEHPIAAALVAAVDRPLPVEDFQNVPGRGVRGIVGGRTVYAGSPAFMADLGHGRAGWSRDVIGSVVEVADEQRILGRVVVADTIKESAGVAVEQLKKLGLTPVLLSGDNEATARAVAESLGIHDVRAGVTPEGKVAAIKELQAKGQQVAMVGDGVNDAAAIAQADLGIAMGTGTDAAIAAGDITLMRHDLSAAVDAVRLSRATLRTIKGNLLWAFGYNTAAIPLAAFGMLTPMIAGAAMAFSSVFVVLNSLRLRGFRSLRKG
;
A
#
# COMPACT_ATOMS: atom_id res chain seq x y z
N MET A 1 -12.75 -14.94 38.75
CA MET A 1 -13.79 -14.63 37.75
C MET A 1 -13.17 -13.71 36.70
N SER A 2 -12.74 -14.27 35.57
CA SER A 2 -12.12 -13.53 34.47
C SER A 2 -13.23 -13.03 33.54
N THR A 3 -13.42 -11.72 33.47
CA THR A 3 -14.35 -11.09 32.53
C THR A 3 -13.77 -11.19 31.12
N SER A 4 -14.23 -12.19 30.36
CA SER A 4 -14.11 -12.22 28.91
C SER A 4 -14.71 -10.94 28.35
N ARG A 5 -13.88 -10.03 27.81
CA ARG A 5 -14.35 -8.89 27.03
C ARG A 5 -14.82 -9.43 25.69
N THR A 6 -16.11 -9.71 25.57
CA THR A 6 -16.79 -9.87 24.29
C THR A 6 -16.58 -8.58 23.51
N GLN A 7 -15.81 -8.62 22.43
CA GLN A 7 -15.71 -7.47 21.52
C GLN A 7 -17.12 -7.21 20.95
N PRO A 8 -17.61 -5.95 20.99
CA PRO A 8 -18.90 -5.63 20.39
C PRO A 8 -18.82 -5.87 18.88
N ILE A 9 -19.83 -6.51 18.31
CA ILE A 9 -19.98 -6.70 16.87
C ILE A 9 -20.16 -5.29 16.27
N THR A 10 -19.14 -4.79 15.55
CA THR A 10 -19.17 -3.48 14.90
C THR A 10 -19.33 -3.64 13.39
N ASN A 11 -20.18 -2.83 12.77
CA ASN A 11 -20.30 -2.73 11.33
C ASN A 11 -19.32 -1.69 10.80
N LYS A 12 -18.54 -2.08 9.79
CA LYS A 12 -17.68 -1.16 9.04
C LYS A 12 -18.48 -0.53 7.92
N ILE A 13 -18.75 0.76 8.04
CA ILE A 13 -19.46 1.59 7.07
C ILE A 13 -18.45 2.53 6.43
N GLN A 14 -18.52 2.65 5.11
CA GLN A 14 -17.70 3.56 4.34
C GLN A 14 -18.57 4.67 3.76
N LEU A 15 -18.06 5.90 3.77
CA LEU A 15 -18.73 7.08 3.23
C LEU A 15 -17.78 7.84 2.30
N ASP A 16 -18.28 8.24 1.13
CA ASP A 16 -17.62 9.22 0.27
C ASP A 16 -17.96 10.63 0.77
N ILE A 17 -16.95 11.44 1.02
CA ILE A 17 -17.08 12.76 1.64
C ILE A 17 -16.80 13.85 0.61
N GLN A 18 -17.72 14.82 0.51
CA GLN A 18 -17.64 15.92 -0.44
C GLN A 18 -17.32 17.24 0.25
N GLY A 19 -16.49 18.06 -0.40
CA GLY A 19 -16.17 19.43 0.06
C GLY A 19 -15.00 19.55 1.05
N MET A 20 -14.26 18.48 1.30
CA MET A 20 -12.99 18.57 2.04
C MET A 20 -11.93 19.24 1.16
N THR A 21 -11.23 20.24 1.72
CA THR A 21 -10.19 20.99 0.99
C THR A 21 -8.79 20.83 1.58
N CYS A 22 -8.66 20.21 2.76
CA CYS A 22 -7.37 20.00 3.41
C CYS A 22 -7.47 18.96 4.54
N ALA A 23 -6.31 18.55 5.07
CA ALA A 23 -6.21 17.62 6.19
C ALA A 23 -6.92 18.09 7.47
N SER A 24 -6.98 19.41 7.72
CA SER A 24 -7.70 19.95 8.88
C SER A 24 -9.23 19.77 8.78
N CYS A 25 -9.80 19.78 7.57
CA CYS A 25 -11.21 19.44 7.34
C CYS A 25 -11.46 17.97 7.72
N ALA A 26 -10.60 17.07 7.24
CA ALA A 26 -10.70 15.64 7.54
C ALA A 26 -10.56 15.35 9.04
N ALA A 27 -9.56 15.93 9.71
CA ALA A 27 -9.36 15.79 11.16
C ALA A 27 -10.58 16.25 11.98
N ARG A 28 -11.31 17.26 11.50
CA ARG A 28 -12.53 17.77 12.14
C ARG A 28 -13.71 16.79 11.98
N ILE A 29 -13.95 16.30 10.77
CA ILE A 29 -14.99 15.30 10.51
C ILE A 29 -14.69 14.04 11.35
N GLU A 30 -13.44 13.58 11.35
CA GLU A 30 -12.97 12.46 12.16
C GLU A 30 -13.22 12.70 13.66
N LYS A 31 -12.87 13.89 14.19
CA LYS A 31 -13.13 14.24 15.59
C LYS A 31 -14.62 14.32 15.92
N LYS A 32 -15.50 14.64 14.97
CA LYS A 32 -16.95 14.65 15.22
C LYS A 32 -17.57 13.27 15.15
N LEU A 33 -17.15 12.43 14.22
CA LEU A 33 -17.59 11.03 14.15
C LEU A 33 -17.11 10.25 15.38
N ASN A 34 -15.85 10.41 15.81
CA ASN A 34 -15.31 9.80 17.02
C ASN A 34 -15.88 10.34 18.34
N LYS A 35 -16.72 11.38 18.30
CA LYS A 35 -17.46 11.88 19.49
C LYS A 35 -18.80 11.16 19.67
N VAL A 36 -19.22 10.36 18.70
CA VAL A 36 -20.42 9.53 18.80
C VAL A 36 -20.06 8.29 19.62
N ASP A 37 -20.86 7.97 20.63
CA ASP A 37 -20.56 6.87 21.55
C ASP A 37 -20.50 5.52 20.81
N GLY A 38 -19.40 4.80 21.00
CA GLY A 38 -19.16 3.50 20.38
C GLY A 38 -18.68 3.56 18.92
N VAL A 39 -18.52 4.75 18.34
CA VAL A 39 -18.05 4.92 16.96
C VAL A 39 -16.55 5.19 16.92
N THR A 40 -15.84 4.42 16.10
CA THR A 40 -14.44 4.68 15.73
C THR A 40 -14.38 5.05 14.25
N ALA A 41 -13.91 6.25 13.94
CA ALA A 41 -13.85 6.76 12.58
C ALA A 41 -12.44 7.19 12.19
N SER A 42 -12.09 6.97 10.92
CA SER A 42 -10.90 7.49 10.27
C SER A 42 -11.33 8.19 8.98
N VAL A 43 -10.93 9.45 8.79
CA VAL A 43 -11.32 10.23 7.61
C VAL A 43 -10.08 10.63 6.83
N ASN A 44 -9.95 10.14 5.61
CA ASN A 44 -8.78 10.39 4.79
C ASN A 44 -9.09 11.44 3.72
N TYR A 45 -8.38 12.58 3.82
CA TYR A 45 -8.52 13.67 2.87
C TYR A 45 -8.12 13.27 1.44
N SER A 46 -7.12 12.39 1.28
CA SER A 46 -6.57 12.06 -0.04
C SER A 46 -7.46 11.16 -0.86
N THR A 47 -8.19 10.26 -0.19
CA THR A 47 -9.15 9.36 -0.84
C THR A 47 -10.58 9.90 -0.81
N GLU A 48 -10.80 11.01 -0.09
CA GLU A 48 -12.11 11.62 0.16
C GLU A 48 -13.09 10.65 0.83
N LYS A 49 -12.58 9.73 1.63
CA LYS A 49 -13.37 8.66 2.23
C LYS A 49 -13.30 8.70 3.75
N ALA A 50 -14.41 8.38 4.39
CA ALA A 50 -14.48 8.08 5.81
C ALA A 50 -14.76 6.60 6.02
N THR A 51 -13.93 5.95 6.80
CA THR A 51 -14.14 4.58 7.27
C THR A 51 -14.60 4.66 8.72
N VAL A 52 -15.79 4.12 8.99
CA VAL A 52 -16.45 4.22 10.29
C VAL A 52 -16.79 2.83 10.79
N GLU A 53 -16.25 2.44 11.93
CA GLU A 53 -16.68 1.29 12.71
C GLU A 53 -17.72 1.76 13.71
N ALA A 54 -18.96 1.37 13.49
CA ALA A 54 -20.08 1.76 14.32
C ALA A 54 -20.78 0.52 14.91
N PRO A 55 -21.41 0.62 16.09
CA PRO A 55 -22.22 -0.47 16.60
C PRO A 55 -23.48 -0.67 15.71
N PRO A 56 -24.13 -1.85 15.75
CA PRO A 56 -25.14 -2.25 14.77
C PRO A 56 -26.41 -1.37 14.77
N ASN A 57 -26.57 -0.56 15.80
CA ASN A 57 -27.68 0.38 15.97
C ASN A 57 -27.51 1.69 15.18
N PHE A 58 -26.33 1.96 14.60
CA PHE A 58 -26.10 3.12 13.76
C PHE A 58 -26.27 2.79 12.28
N THR A 59 -27.08 3.58 11.58
CA THR A 59 -27.25 3.48 10.13
C THR A 59 -26.26 4.38 9.39
N ALA A 60 -26.08 4.14 8.09
CA ALA A 60 -25.26 5.02 7.24
C ALA A 60 -25.80 6.47 7.23
N ASP A 61 -27.13 6.63 7.24
CA ASP A 61 -27.78 7.94 7.23
C ASP A 61 -27.51 8.74 8.51
N ASP A 62 -27.44 8.07 9.67
CA ASP A 62 -27.07 8.73 10.94
C ASP A 62 -25.65 9.30 10.88
N LEU A 63 -24.73 8.54 10.28
CA LEU A 63 -23.33 8.96 10.12
C LEU A 63 -23.21 10.08 9.07
N ILE A 64 -23.96 10.00 7.97
CA ILE A 64 -24.05 11.06 6.95
C ILE A 64 -24.56 12.35 7.61
N ALA A 65 -25.62 12.29 8.40
CA ALA A 65 -26.15 13.46 9.11
C ALA A 65 -25.14 14.08 10.08
N VAL A 66 -24.26 13.28 10.72
CA VAL A 66 -23.16 13.79 11.54
C VAL A 66 -22.14 14.57 10.68
N VAL A 67 -21.81 14.06 9.49
CA VAL A 67 -20.92 14.77 8.55
C VAL A 67 -21.58 16.05 8.03
N GLU A 68 -22.85 16.01 7.64
CA GLU A 68 -23.58 17.18 7.14
C GLU A 68 -23.70 18.29 8.19
N LYS A 69 -23.90 17.94 9.46
CA LYS A 69 -23.85 18.89 10.59
C LYS A 69 -22.49 19.57 10.75
N THR A 70 -21.43 19.03 10.14
CA THR A 70 -20.12 19.69 10.08
C THR A 70 -19.95 20.58 8.86
N GLY A 71 -20.91 20.62 7.93
CA GLY A 71 -20.89 21.47 6.74
C GLY A 71 -20.25 20.81 5.50
N TYR A 72 -20.16 19.48 5.48
CA TYR A 72 -19.63 18.70 4.35
C TYR A 72 -20.68 17.72 3.84
N GLY A 73 -20.63 17.34 2.56
CA GLY A 73 -21.51 16.31 2.02
C GLY A 73 -20.98 14.91 2.34
N ALA A 74 -21.87 13.93 2.50
CA ALA A 74 -21.48 12.52 2.61
C ALA A 74 -22.48 11.63 1.88
N THR A 75 -21.99 10.62 1.17
CA THR A 75 -22.82 9.65 0.44
C THR A 75 -22.26 8.24 0.61
N LEU A 76 -23.09 7.22 0.41
CA LEU A 76 -22.59 5.85 0.31
C LEU A 76 -21.74 5.67 -0.95
N PRO A 77 -20.64 4.89 -0.90
CA PRO A 77 -19.80 4.62 -2.06
C PRO A 77 -20.59 3.92 -3.17
N VAL A 78 -20.53 4.46 -4.38
CA VAL A 78 -21.09 3.82 -5.57
C VAL A 78 -19.96 3.04 -6.26
N PRO A 79 -20.12 1.72 -6.53
CA PRO A 79 -19.06 0.93 -7.14
C PRO A 79 -18.75 1.42 -8.56
N VAL A 80 -17.49 1.83 -8.77
CA VAL A 80 -16.86 2.13 -10.06
C VAL A 80 -17.67 3.09 -10.94
N SER A 81 -17.95 4.29 -10.44
CA SER A 81 -18.25 5.43 -11.30
C SER A 81 -16.97 6.23 -11.56
N GLU A 82 -16.79 6.73 -12.78
CA GLU A 82 -15.77 7.72 -13.12
C GLU A 82 -15.86 8.91 -12.15
N LYS A 83 -15.04 8.90 -11.07
CA LYS A 83 -14.83 10.11 -10.27
C LYS A 83 -14.44 11.22 -11.25
N ASN A 84 -15.26 12.28 -11.31
CA ASN A 84 -14.98 13.48 -12.09
C ASN A 84 -13.51 13.89 -11.87
N ASP A 85 -12.72 13.99 -12.94
CA ASP A 85 -11.31 14.36 -12.83
C ASP A 85 -11.21 15.80 -12.32
N GLU A 86 -11.00 15.94 -11.00
CA GLU A 86 -10.88 17.24 -10.32
C GLU A 86 -9.76 18.08 -10.96
N ALA A 87 -8.70 17.42 -11.46
CA ALA A 87 -7.62 18.08 -12.18
C ALA A 87 -8.12 18.68 -13.50
N ALA A 88 -8.97 17.96 -14.25
CA ALA A 88 -9.59 18.48 -15.46
C ALA A 88 -10.51 19.67 -15.17
N ALA A 89 -11.24 19.67 -14.05
CA ALA A 89 -12.09 20.80 -13.64
C ALA A 89 -11.29 22.03 -13.19
N LEU A 90 -10.10 21.83 -12.58
CA LEU A 90 -9.22 22.92 -12.14
C LEU A 90 -8.38 23.50 -13.28
N LYS A 91 -8.04 22.72 -14.30
CA LYS A 91 -7.15 23.13 -15.41
C LYS A 91 -7.60 24.43 -16.11
N PRO A 92 -8.87 24.62 -16.51
CA PRO A 92 -9.33 25.88 -17.08
C PRO A 92 -9.18 27.05 -16.10
N ARG A 93 -9.46 26.85 -14.81
CA ARG A 93 -9.35 27.91 -13.79
C ARG A 93 -7.91 28.34 -13.58
N VAL A 94 -6.97 27.39 -13.55
CA VAL A 94 -5.53 27.69 -13.49
C VAL A 94 -5.13 28.51 -14.71
N LEU A 95 -5.46 28.03 -15.91
CA LEU A 95 -5.10 28.70 -17.17
C LEU A 95 -5.64 30.14 -17.20
N TRP A 96 -6.93 30.33 -16.94
CA TRP A 96 -7.54 31.66 -16.89
C TRP A 96 -6.95 32.53 -15.77
N SER A 97 -6.60 31.96 -14.61
CA SER A 97 -5.95 32.74 -13.56
C SER A 97 -4.60 33.28 -14.04
N PHE A 98 -3.75 32.49 -14.69
CA PHE A 98 -2.47 32.97 -15.21
C PHE A 98 -2.64 33.95 -16.38
N ILE A 99 -3.60 33.71 -17.27
CA ILE A 99 -3.90 34.63 -18.39
C ILE A 99 -4.31 36.01 -17.85
N LEU A 100 -5.15 36.07 -16.81
CA LEU A 100 -5.62 37.34 -16.25
C LEU A 100 -4.61 37.98 -15.28
N SER A 101 -3.85 37.17 -14.53
CA SER A 101 -2.82 37.65 -13.60
C SER A 101 -1.60 38.22 -14.33
N THR A 102 -1.22 37.66 -15.49
CA THR A 102 0.01 38.06 -16.20
C THR A 102 -0.01 39.55 -16.60
N PRO A 103 -1.06 40.10 -17.25
CA PRO A 103 -1.13 41.53 -17.54
C PRO A 103 -1.07 42.40 -16.29
N VAL A 104 -1.76 42.01 -15.21
CA VAL A 104 -1.76 42.74 -13.94
C VAL A 104 -0.33 42.82 -13.38
N VAL A 105 0.39 41.70 -13.36
CA VAL A 105 1.79 41.65 -12.88
C VAL A 105 2.71 42.45 -13.78
N LEU A 106 2.65 42.27 -15.10
CA LEU A 106 3.54 42.96 -16.04
C LEU A 106 3.39 44.49 -15.95
N VAL A 107 2.16 44.99 -15.90
CA VAL A 107 1.88 46.42 -15.80
C VAL A 107 2.26 46.96 -14.42
N SER A 108 2.08 46.19 -13.35
CA SER A 108 2.46 46.60 -11.99
C SER A 108 3.99 46.60 -11.78
N MET A 109 4.73 45.74 -12.51
CA MET A 109 6.19 45.61 -12.36
C MET A 109 7.01 46.42 -13.36
N ILE A 110 6.47 46.72 -14.54
CA ILE A 110 7.18 47.39 -15.61
C ILE A 110 6.58 48.80 -15.79
N PRO A 111 7.22 49.86 -15.27
CA PRO A 111 6.70 51.22 -15.36
C PRO A 111 6.46 51.71 -16.80
N ALA A 112 7.17 51.13 -17.77
CA ALA A 112 7.00 51.44 -19.19
C ALA A 112 5.67 50.91 -19.79
N LEU A 113 5.05 49.90 -19.17
CA LEU A 113 3.77 49.34 -19.61
C LEU A 113 2.55 50.03 -18.96
N GLN A 114 2.78 50.97 -18.05
CA GLN A 114 1.73 51.70 -17.34
C GLN A 114 1.15 52.82 -18.22
N PHE A 115 -0.03 52.56 -18.77
CA PHE A 115 -0.82 53.53 -19.53
C PHE A 115 -1.78 54.33 -18.62
N PRO A 116 -2.28 55.50 -19.04
CA PRO A 116 -3.24 56.26 -18.23
C PRO A 116 -4.48 55.40 -17.88
N GLY A 117 -4.73 55.17 -16.58
CA GLY A 117 -5.86 54.36 -16.11
C GLY A 117 -5.56 52.86 -15.94
N TRP A 118 -4.30 52.43 -16.06
CA TRP A 118 -3.88 51.03 -15.89
C TRP A 118 -4.32 50.40 -14.56
N GLN A 119 -4.38 51.19 -13.49
CA GLN A 119 -4.82 50.78 -12.16
C GLN A 119 -6.27 50.29 -12.13
N TRP A 120 -7.14 50.87 -12.96
CA TRP A 120 -8.54 50.47 -13.07
C TRP A 120 -8.70 49.18 -13.87
N ALA A 121 -7.89 49.01 -14.92
CA ALA A 121 -7.81 47.73 -15.63
C ALA A 121 -7.28 46.62 -14.71
N ALA A 122 -6.25 46.92 -13.90
CA ALA A 122 -5.71 46.00 -12.91
C ALA A 122 -6.75 45.60 -11.86
N LEU A 123 -7.55 46.54 -11.35
CA LEU A 123 -8.66 46.28 -10.43
C LEU A 123 -9.67 45.29 -11.03
N VAL A 124 -10.14 45.52 -12.25
CA VAL A 124 -11.16 44.66 -12.89
C VAL A 124 -10.63 43.24 -13.08
N LEU A 125 -9.43 43.09 -13.65
CA LEU A 125 -8.82 41.77 -13.84
C LEU A 125 -8.59 41.06 -12.51
N SER A 126 -8.13 41.81 -11.50
CA SER A 126 -7.87 41.26 -10.16
C SER A 126 -9.14 40.87 -9.43
N ALA A 127 -10.24 41.60 -9.61
CA ALA A 127 -11.54 41.23 -9.06
C ALA A 127 -12.01 39.89 -9.63
N VAL A 128 -11.84 39.66 -10.94
CA VAL A 128 -12.18 38.36 -11.57
C VAL A 128 -11.32 37.24 -10.99
N VAL A 129 -10.01 37.44 -10.86
CA VAL A 129 -9.11 36.42 -10.31
C VAL A 129 -9.42 36.14 -8.83
N VAL A 130 -9.48 37.17 -7.99
CA VAL A 130 -9.61 37.01 -6.54
C VAL A 130 -11.00 36.58 -6.11
N LEU A 131 -12.06 37.19 -6.67
CA LEU A 131 -13.43 36.95 -6.23
C LEU A 131 -14.08 35.76 -6.95
N TRP A 132 -13.83 35.60 -8.26
CA TRP A 132 -14.49 34.56 -9.06
C TRP A 132 -13.65 33.28 -9.19
N LEU A 133 -12.43 33.37 -9.71
CA LEU A 133 -11.56 32.19 -9.83
C LEU A 133 -11.12 31.67 -8.46
N GLY A 134 -10.86 32.57 -7.50
CA GLY A 134 -10.51 32.28 -6.11
C GLY A 134 -11.69 31.91 -5.20
N ARG A 135 -12.93 31.87 -5.71
CA ARG A 135 -14.15 31.70 -4.89
C ARG A 135 -14.10 30.50 -3.93
N SER A 136 -13.46 29.39 -4.35
CA SER A 136 -13.37 28.16 -3.56
C SER A 136 -12.64 28.34 -2.23
N PHE A 137 -11.63 29.21 -2.20
CA PHE A 137 -10.89 29.52 -0.96
C PHE A 137 -11.79 30.30 0.00
N HIS A 138 -12.48 31.32 -0.50
CA HIS A 138 -13.38 32.16 0.30
C HIS A 138 -14.55 31.37 0.86
N THR A 139 -15.23 30.56 0.02
CA THR A 139 -16.34 29.72 0.49
C THR A 139 -15.88 28.73 1.55
N ALA A 140 -14.72 28.10 1.38
CA ALA A 140 -14.16 27.20 2.39
C ALA A 140 -13.86 27.94 3.70
N THR A 141 -13.29 29.14 3.64
CA THR A 141 -13.05 29.99 4.81
C THR A 141 -14.33 30.32 5.57
N PHE A 142 -15.37 30.79 4.88
CA PHE A 142 -16.63 31.14 5.54
C PHE A 142 -17.32 29.93 6.15
N THR A 143 -17.28 28.77 5.48
CA THR A 143 -17.79 27.52 6.05
C THR A 143 -17.02 27.12 7.29
N ASN A 144 -15.69 27.13 7.26
CA ASN A 144 -14.86 26.73 8.41
C ASN A 144 -15.01 27.70 9.60
N LEU A 145 -15.04 29.01 9.35
CA LEU A 145 -15.21 30.03 10.38
C LEU A 145 -16.56 29.92 11.10
N ARG A 146 -17.67 29.69 10.36
CA ARG A 146 -19.00 29.47 10.97
C ARG A 146 -19.02 28.32 11.96
N HIS A 147 -18.09 27.40 11.84
CA HIS A 147 -17.98 26.22 12.68
C HIS A 147 -16.78 26.26 13.63
N GLY A 148 -16.18 27.44 13.86
CA GLY A 148 -15.11 27.65 14.84
C GLY A 148 -13.76 27.04 14.44
N ALA A 149 -13.50 26.88 13.14
CA ALA A 149 -12.24 26.34 12.63
C ALA A 149 -11.53 27.33 11.70
N THR A 150 -10.20 27.35 11.78
CA THR A 150 -9.32 28.09 10.85
C THR A 150 -8.47 27.11 10.06
N THR A 151 -8.35 27.32 8.76
CA THR A 151 -7.61 26.44 7.85
C THR A 151 -6.64 27.24 6.98
N MET A 152 -5.88 26.56 6.09
CA MET A 152 -5.05 27.26 5.10
C MET A 152 -5.87 28.25 4.26
N ASP A 153 -7.11 27.88 3.91
CA ASP A 153 -8.00 28.75 3.15
C ASP A 153 -8.26 30.07 3.89
N THR A 154 -8.28 30.06 5.23
CA THR A 154 -8.42 31.27 6.06
C THR A 154 -7.25 32.23 5.88
N LEU A 155 -6.01 31.73 5.85
CA LEU A 155 -4.82 32.55 5.60
C LEU A 155 -4.86 33.17 4.20
N VAL A 156 -5.29 32.40 3.20
CA VAL A 156 -5.41 32.85 1.81
C VAL A 156 -6.47 33.93 1.67
N THR A 157 -7.67 33.71 2.22
CA THR A 157 -8.77 34.68 2.21
C THR A 157 -8.38 35.96 2.93
N MET A 158 -7.72 35.87 4.10
CA MET A 158 -7.23 37.06 4.81
C MET A 158 -6.15 37.80 4.02
N GLY A 159 -5.13 37.10 3.51
CA GLY A 159 -4.02 37.73 2.79
C GLY A 159 -4.47 38.40 1.50
N THR A 160 -5.18 37.66 0.64
CA THR A 160 -5.67 38.17 -0.65
C THR A 160 -6.78 39.19 -0.48
N GLY A 161 -7.68 39.00 0.49
CA GLY A 161 -8.74 39.96 0.82
C GLY A 161 -8.17 41.26 1.36
N THR A 162 -7.16 41.21 2.24
CA THR A 162 -6.51 42.42 2.78
C THR A 162 -5.76 43.18 1.69
N ALA A 163 -4.98 42.48 0.85
CA ALA A 163 -4.28 43.10 -0.27
C ALA A 163 -5.25 43.76 -1.26
N PHE A 164 -6.36 43.09 -1.59
CA PHE A 164 -7.37 43.62 -2.49
C PHE A 164 -8.11 44.82 -1.88
N ALA A 165 -8.54 44.72 -0.62
CA ALA A 165 -9.24 45.79 0.09
C ALA A 165 -8.36 47.03 0.30
N TRP A 166 -7.08 46.84 0.64
CA TRP A 166 -6.13 47.96 0.76
C TRP A 166 -5.91 48.65 -0.58
N SER A 167 -5.72 47.89 -1.66
CA SER A 167 -5.54 48.45 -3.00
C SER A 167 -6.77 49.28 -3.43
N LEU A 168 -7.97 48.78 -3.13
CA LEU A 168 -9.20 49.51 -3.37
C LEU A 168 -9.29 50.78 -2.52
N TYR A 169 -8.89 50.72 -1.24
CA TYR A 169 -8.85 51.88 -0.35
C TYR A 169 -7.87 52.95 -0.86
N ALA A 170 -6.64 52.56 -1.21
CA ALA A 170 -5.63 53.46 -1.75
C ALA A 170 -6.07 54.11 -3.08
N MET A 171 -6.82 53.37 -3.91
CA MET A 171 -7.39 53.91 -5.15
C MET A 171 -8.52 54.92 -4.92
N LEU A 172 -9.40 54.68 -3.95
CA LEU A 172 -10.58 55.52 -3.73
C LEU A 172 -10.31 56.73 -2.83
N PHE A 173 -9.42 56.58 -1.85
CA PHE A 173 -9.18 57.56 -0.80
C PHE A 173 -7.73 58.07 -0.74
N GLY A 174 -6.84 57.49 -1.54
CA GLY A 174 -5.45 57.96 -1.73
C GLY A 174 -5.20 58.49 -3.14
N HIS A 175 -3.92 58.68 -3.46
CA HIS A 175 -3.46 59.17 -4.76
C HIS A 175 -3.28 58.01 -5.77
N ALA A 176 -3.39 56.76 -5.31
CA ALA A 176 -3.29 55.57 -6.14
C ALA A 176 -4.50 55.34 -7.08
N GLY A 177 -5.47 56.27 -7.13
CA GLY A 177 -6.56 56.30 -8.12
C GLY A 177 -6.33 57.26 -9.28
N GLU A 178 -5.42 58.23 -9.14
CA GLU A 178 -5.22 59.33 -10.08
C GLU A 178 -4.75 58.86 -11.48
N ILE A 179 -5.40 59.38 -12.53
CA ILE A 179 -5.03 59.02 -13.90
C ILE A 179 -3.63 59.58 -14.19
N GLY A 180 -2.67 58.69 -14.45
CA GLY A 180 -1.28 59.05 -14.74
C GLY A 180 -0.29 58.68 -13.65
N MET A 181 -0.70 58.04 -12.54
CA MET A 181 0.27 57.53 -11.58
C MET A 181 1.21 56.50 -12.21
N LYS A 182 2.44 56.49 -11.72
CA LYS A 182 3.41 55.44 -12.02
C LYS A 182 3.86 54.76 -10.75
N HIS A 183 3.90 53.44 -10.83
CA HIS A 183 4.44 52.58 -9.79
C HIS A 183 5.89 52.24 -10.14
N HIS A 184 6.82 52.60 -9.26
CA HIS A 184 8.20 52.16 -9.35
C HIS A 184 8.37 50.87 -8.53
N PHE A 185 8.96 49.84 -9.13
CA PHE A 185 9.21 48.57 -8.46
C PHE A 185 10.51 48.65 -7.67
N GLU A 186 10.44 48.53 -6.34
CA GLU A 186 11.59 48.44 -5.45
C GLU A 186 11.56 47.14 -4.64
N PHE A 187 12.72 46.49 -4.52
CA PHE A 187 12.88 45.23 -3.79
C PHE A 187 12.83 45.39 -2.25
N ASN A 188 12.92 46.62 -1.74
CA ASN A 188 12.94 46.93 -0.31
C ASN A 188 11.58 47.47 0.15
N LEU A 189 11.08 46.98 1.29
CA LEU A 189 9.84 47.49 1.91
C LEU A 189 10.00 48.92 2.48
N ALA A 190 11.22 49.39 2.73
CA ALA A 190 11.51 50.54 3.59
C ALA A 190 11.16 51.94 3.04
N GLN A 191 10.76 52.08 1.77
CA GLN A 191 10.52 53.40 1.13
C GLN A 191 9.24 53.48 0.28
N GLN A 192 8.16 52.76 0.65
CA GLN A 192 6.90 52.82 -0.10
C GLN A 192 5.93 53.87 0.45
N ASP A 193 5.51 54.83 -0.39
CA ASP A 193 4.39 55.73 -0.10
C ASP A 193 3.10 54.93 0.07
N ALA A 194 2.57 54.96 1.29
CA ALA A 194 1.46 54.13 1.71
C ALA A 194 0.15 54.37 0.93
N MET A 195 -0.08 55.61 0.50
CA MET A 195 -1.30 56.04 -0.18
C MET A 195 -1.18 55.99 -1.71
N GLY A 196 0.01 55.64 -2.22
CA GLY A 196 0.33 55.54 -3.66
C GLY A 196 0.52 54.12 -4.16
N PHE A 197 0.58 53.10 -3.28
CA PHE A 197 0.86 51.71 -3.62
C PHE A 197 -0.38 50.81 -3.67
N ILE A 198 -0.60 50.14 -4.81
CA ILE A 198 -1.56 49.03 -4.98
C ILE A 198 -0.85 47.67 -4.92
N TYR A 199 -1.55 46.65 -4.41
CA TYR A 199 -1.08 45.27 -4.21
C TYR A 199 -1.95 44.24 -4.95
N PHE A 200 -2.56 44.65 -6.07
CA PHE A 200 -3.38 43.75 -6.88
C PHE A 200 -2.56 42.60 -7.44
N GLU A 201 -1.33 42.87 -7.86
CA GLU A 201 -0.37 41.89 -8.35
C GLU A 201 -0.08 40.82 -7.30
N ALA A 202 0.07 41.19 -6.03
CA ALA A 202 0.25 40.23 -4.94
C ALA A 202 -0.97 39.32 -4.80
N ALA A 203 -2.18 39.88 -4.79
CA ALA A 203 -3.42 39.12 -4.61
C ALA A 203 -3.66 38.11 -5.76
N VAL A 204 -3.47 38.53 -7.01
CA VAL A 204 -3.70 37.66 -8.19
C VAL A 204 -2.63 36.58 -8.32
N VAL A 205 -1.37 36.89 -8.03
CA VAL A 205 -0.25 35.93 -8.02
C VAL A 205 -0.51 34.83 -6.99
N ILE A 206 -0.91 35.20 -5.77
CA ILE A 206 -1.22 34.23 -4.71
C ILE A 206 -2.31 33.26 -5.16
N ILE A 207 -3.45 33.77 -5.68
CA ILE A 207 -4.55 32.91 -6.14
C ILE A 207 -4.09 32.01 -7.29
N SER A 208 -3.36 32.53 -8.28
CA SER A 208 -2.87 31.76 -9.41
C SER A 208 -1.93 30.62 -9.00
N PHE A 209 -0.94 30.89 -8.14
CA PHE A 209 -0.02 29.85 -7.69
C PHE A 209 -0.67 28.83 -6.75
N LEU A 210 -1.65 29.22 -5.94
CA LEU A 210 -2.39 28.28 -5.10
C LEU A 210 -3.33 27.40 -5.93
N LEU A 211 -3.97 27.95 -6.97
CA LEU A 211 -4.74 27.15 -7.93
C LEU A 211 -3.83 26.18 -8.69
N LEU A 212 -2.63 26.61 -9.09
CA LEU A 212 -1.64 25.73 -9.70
C LEU A 212 -1.22 24.62 -8.74
N GLY A 213 -0.96 24.95 -7.47
CA GLY A 213 -0.65 23.98 -6.42
C GLY A 213 -1.75 22.94 -6.26
N ARG A 214 -3.02 23.37 -6.17
CA ARG A 214 -4.18 22.46 -6.11
C ARG A 214 -4.35 21.62 -7.36
N TYR A 215 -4.08 22.16 -8.55
CA TYR A 215 -4.11 21.39 -9.80
C TYR A 215 -3.00 20.33 -9.85
N ILE A 216 -1.77 20.69 -9.47
CA ILE A 216 -0.66 19.74 -9.36
C ILE A 216 -1.01 18.66 -8.34
N GLU A 217 -1.64 19.03 -7.22
CA GLU A 217 -2.13 18.09 -6.21
C GLU A 217 -3.17 17.12 -6.78
N ALA A 218 -4.24 17.65 -7.37
CA ALA A 218 -5.32 16.85 -7.95
C ALA A 218 -4.77 15.92 -9.05
N ARG A 219 -3.93 16.44 -9.94
CA ARG A 219 -3.29 15.66 -11.00
C ARG A 219 -2.39 14.58 -10.44
N ALA A 220 -1.59 14.87 -9.41
CA ALA A 220 -0.73 13.89 -8.77
C ALA A 220 -1.56 12.77 -8.12
N LYS A 221 -2.71 13.08 -7.50
CA LYS A 221 -3.66 12.07 -6.99
C LYS A 221 -4.23 11.22 -8.13
N THR A 222 -4.69 11.84 -9.23
CA THR A 222 -5.25 11.12 -10.39
C THR A 222 -4.22 10.20 -11.07
N GLU A 223 -3.02 10.70 -11.37
CA GLU A 223 -1.94 9.93 -12.00
C GLU A 223 -1.43 8.80 -11.09
N SER A 224 -1.39 9.03 -9.78
CA SER A 224 -0.94 8.02 -8.83
C SER A 224 -2.02 6.93 -8.61
N GLY A 225 -3.31 7.25 -8.78
CA GLY A 225 -4.41 6.28 -8.86
C GLY A 225 -4.49 5.52 -10.19
N ALA A 226 -3.82 5.97 -11.25
CA ALA A 226 -3.82 5.30 -12.55
C ALA A 226 -3.15 3.92 -12.50
N ALA A 227 -2.14 3.72 -11.63
CA ALA A 227 -1.54 2.40 -11.42
C ALA A 227 -2.54 1.38 -10.86
N MET A 228 -3.50 1.83 -10.04
CA MET A 228 -4.58 0.98 -9.54
C MET A 228 -5.61 0.67 -10.62
N ARG A 229 -6.02 1.67 -11.40
CA ARG A 229 -6.94 1.46 -12.53
C ARG A 229 -6.33 0.51 -13.55
N ALA A 230 -5.03 0.65 -13.84
CA ALA A 230 -4.32 -0.25 -14.72
C ALA A 230 -4.38 -1.70 -14.21
N LEU A 231 -4.28 -1.94 -12.90
CA LEU A 231 -4.45 -3.27 -12.28
C LEU A 231 -5.89 -3.81 -12.41
N LEU A 232 -6.90 -2.96 -12.23
CA LEU A 232 -8.32 -3.32 -12.41
C LEU A 232 -8.70 -3.56 -13.87
N GLU A 233 -8.03 -2.89 -14.81
CA GLU A 233 -8.18 -3.08 -16.26
C GLU A 233 -7.41 -4.30 -16.78
N VAL A 234 -6.62 -4.98 -15.94
CA VAL A 234 -5.95 -6.24 -16.31
C VAL A 234 -6.97 -7.35 -16.54
N GLY A 235 -8.09 -7.38 -15.82
CA GLY A 235 -9.11 -8.42 -15.96
C GLY A 235 -9.70 -8.51 -17.37
N ALA A 236 -10.15 -9.70 -17.77
CA ALA A 236 -10.91 -9.87 -19.01
C ALA A 236 -12.30 -9.22 -18.85
N LYS A 237 -12.81 -8.60 -19.92
CA LYS A 237 -14.19 -8.06 -19.94
C LYS A 237 -15.22 -9.10 -20.40
N GLN A 238 -14.76 -10.06 -21.20
CA GLN A 238 -15.56 -11.14 -21.76
C GLN A 238 -14.85 -12.47 -21.56
N ALA A 239 -15.61 -13.54 -21.51
CA ALA A 239 -15.12 -14.91 -21.37
C ALA A 239 -15.86 -15.82 -22.37
N THR A 240 -15.16 -16.82 -22.90
CA THR A 240 -15.80 -17.88 -23.71
C THR A 240 -16.12 -19.05 -22.80
N VAL A 241 -17.40 -19.30 -22.51
CA VAL A 241 -17.83 -20.43 -21.68
C VAL A 241 -18.22 -21.60 -22.56
N LEU A 242 -17.81 -22.81 -22.18
CA LEU A 242 -18.19 -24.07 -22.81
C LEU A 242 -19.43 -24.64 -22.10
N ARG A 243 -20.59 -24.61 -22.75
CA ARG A 243 -21.85 -25.18 -22.24
C ARG A 243 -22.39 -26.15 -23.27
N ASP A 244 -22.72 -27.37 -22.84
CA ASP A 244 -23.23 -28.45 -23.71
C ASP A 244 -22.35 -28.72 -24.96
N GLY A 245 -21.03 -28.51 -24.85
CA GLY A 245 -20.08 -28.66 -25.94
C GLY A 245 -20.00 -27.47 -26.92
N GLU A 246 -20.80 -26.43 -26.72
CA GLU A 246 -20.78 -25.20 -27.51
C GLU A 246 -20.08 -24.06 -26.78
N GLU A 247 -19.30 -23.27 -27.52
CA GLU A 247 -18.60 -22.10 -27.01
C GLU A 247 -19.48 -20.84 -27.11
N GLN A 248 -19.74 -20.19 -25.98
CA GLN A 248 -20.57 -18.98 -25.89
C GLN A 248 -19.79 -17.83 -25.27
N LEU A 249 -19.77 -16.68 -25.95
CA LEU A 249 -19.14 -15.46 -25.44
C LEU A 249 -20.08 -14.75 -24.45
N VAL A 250 -19.64 -14.56 -23.22
CA VAL A 250 -20.42 -13.92 -22.15
C VAL A 250 -19.62 -12.78 -21.50
N ASP A 251 -20.32 -11.86 -20.83
CA ASP A 251 -19.69 -10.84 -19.99
C ASP A 251 -19.11 -11.50 -18.72
N VAL A 252 -17.92 -11.09 -18.29
CA VAL A 252 -17.26 -11.64 -17.09
C VAL A 252 -18.13 -11.54 -15.83
N LYS A 253 -19.03 -10.55 -15.75
CA LYS A 253 -19.96 -10.37 -14.63
C LYS A 253 -21.03 -11.47 -14.54
N SER A 254 -21.24 -12.22 -15.62
CA SER A 254 -22.21 -13.32 -15.68
C SER A 254 -21.61 -14.70 -15.41
N LEU A 255 -20.28 -14.79 -15.21
CA LEU A 255 -19.62 -16.03 -14.84
C LEU A 255 -20.07 -16.49 -13.45
N ALA A 256 -20.30 -17.79 -13.32
CA ALA A 256 -20.58 -18.46 -12.05
C ALA A 256 -19.45 -19.45 -11.73
N VAL A 257 -19.23 -19.70 -10.44
CA VAL A 257 -18.28 -20.74 -10.00
C VAL A 257 -18.69 -22.09 -10.58
N GLY A 258 -17.74 -22.81 -11.18
CA GLY A 258 -17.94 -24.08 -11.86
C GLY A 258 -18.12 -23.98 -13.37
N ASP A 259 -18.31 -22.78 -13.94
CA ASP A 259 -18.32 -22.59 -15.39
C ASP A 259 -16.98 -23.05 -16.01
N LEU A 260 -17.05 -23.73 -17.15
CA LEU A 260 -15.87 -24.12 -17.95
C LEU A 260 -15.55 -23.01 -18.94
N VAL A 261 -14.42 -22.34 -18.77
CA VAL A 261 -13.99 -21.22 -19.61
C VAL A 261 -12.87 -21.68 -20.54
N VAL A 262 -13.06 -21.46 -21.83
CA VAL A 262 -12.03 -21.70 -22.85
C VAL A 262 -11.12 -20.48 -22.91
N VAL A 263 -9.81 -20.72 -22.80
CA VAL A 263 -8.77 -19.69 -22.89
C VAL A 263 -7.81 -20.06 -24.02
N ARG A 264 -7.75 -19.22 -25.06
CA ARG A 264 -6.87 -19.43 -26.22
C ARG A 264 -5.50 -18.78 -26.02
N PRO A 265 -4.49 -19.15 -26.83
CA PRO A 265 -3.20 -18.47 -26.82
C PRO A 265 -3.37 -16.96 -27.09
N GLY A 266 -2.75 -16.14 -26.26
CA GLY A 266 -2.88 -14.68 -26.26
C GLY A 266 -4.10 -14.13 -25.51
N GLU A 267 -5.06 -14.96 -25.11
CA GLU A 267 -6.21 -14.54 -24.31
C GLU A 267 -5.88 -14.46 -22.82
N LYS A 268 -6.62 -13.59 -22.13
CA LYS A 268 -6.54 -13.47 -20.67
C LYS A 268 -7.45 -14.49 -20.01
N VAL A 269 -6.98 -15.10 -18.94
CA VAL A 269 -7.80 -15.92 -18.05
C VAL A 269 -8.84 -15.01 -17.39
N ALA A 270 -10.12 -15.32 -17.56
CA ALA A 270 -11.20 -14.42 -17.18
C ALA A 270 -11.50 -14.38 -15.67
N ALA A 271 -11.26 -15.47 -14.97
CA ALA A 271 -11.52 -15.65 -13.55
C ALA A 271 -10.55 -16.70 -12.98
N ASP A 272 -10.42 -16.74 -11.65
CA ASP A 272 -9.59 -17.77 -11.01
C ASP A 272 -10.19 -19.14 -11.25
N GLY A 273 -9.34 -20.15 -11.46
CA GLY A 273 -9.82 -21.48 -11.78
C GLY A 273 -8.74 -22.56 -11.79
N GLU A 274 -9.14 -23.76 -12.15
CA GLU A 274 -8.28 -24.94 -12.30
C GLU A 274 -8.35 -25.41 -13.75
N VAL A 275 -7.19 -25.72 -14.34
CA VAL A 275 -7.11 -26.30 -15.68
C VAL A 275 -7.70 -27.71 -15.63
N VAL A 276 -8.70 -27.99 -16.47
CA VAL A 276 -9.30 -29.32 -16.62
C VAL A 276 -8.88 -30.00 -17.91
N GLU A 277 -8.49 -29.23 -18.93
CA GLU A 277 -8.05 -29.74 -20.23
C GLU A 277 -7.00 -28.82 -20.85
N GLY A 278 -6.02 -29.41 -21.53
CA GLY A 278 -4.97 -28.69 -22.24
C GLY A 278 -3.69 -28.48 -21.42
N ARG A 279 -2.61 -28.15 -22.13
CA ARG A 279 -1.30 -27.78 -21.57
C ARG A 279 -0.83 -26.50 -22.23
N SER A 280 -0.32 -25.57 -21.45
CA SER A 280 0.14 -24.27 -21.95
C SER A 280 1.10 -23.63 -20.94
N ALA A 281 1.76 -22.55 -21.36
CA ALA A 281 2.43 -21.63 -20.45
C ALA A 281 1.54 -20.40 -20.17
N VAL A 282 1.46 -19.98 -18.92
CA VAL A 282 0.67 -18.84 -18.47
C VAL A 282 1.59 -17.76 -17.90
N ASP A 283 1.51 -16.56 -18.47
CA ASP A 283 2.20 -15.38 -17.98
C ASP A 283 1.37 -14.70 -16.88
N ALA A 284 1.81 -14.86 -15.64
CA ALA A 284 1.24 -14.21 -14.47
C ALA A 284 2.05 -12.97 -14.01
N SER A 285 2.97 -12.45 -14.85
CA SER A 285 3.92 -11.39 -14.50
C SER A 285 3.29 -10.11 -13.99
N ILE A 286 2.07 -9.78 -14.41
CA ILE A 286 1.36 -8.58 -13.96
C ILE A 286 0.93 -8.70 -12.48
N ILE A 287 0.66 -9.92 -12.01
CA ILE A 287 0.12 -10.20 -10.68
C ILE A 287 1.25 -10.64 -9.74
N THR A 288 2.07 -11.58 -10.19
CA THR A 288 3.18 -12.13 -9.41
C THR A 288 4.44 -11.28 -9.54
N GLY A 289 4.62 -10.52 -10.63
CA GLY A 289 5.89 -9.84 -10.92
C GLY A 289 6.99 -10.78 -11.43
N GLU A 290 6.69 -12.07 -11.63
CA GLU A 290 7.62 -13.06 -12.18
C GLU A 290 7.67 -12.94 -13.70
N SER A 291 8.88 -12.81 -14.28
CA SER A 291 9.03 -12.47 -15.71
C SER A 291 8.98 -13.67 -16.66
N LEU A 292 8.97 -14.90 -16.12
CA LEU A 292 8.92 -16.13 -16.92
C LEU A 292 7.51 -16.73 -16.82
N PRO A 293 6.89 -17.11 -17.95
CA PRO A 293 5.64 -17.87 -17.95
C PRO A 293 5.79 -19.19 -17.19
N VAL A 294 4.73 -19.59 -16.49
CA VAL A 294 4.65 -20.84 -15.73
C VAL A 294 3.91 -21.88 -16.56
N GLU A 295 4.47 -23.08 -16.68
CA GLU A 295 3.79 -24.21 -17.34
C GLU A 295 2.61 -24.69 -16.50
N VAL A 296 1.46 -24.88 -17.16
CA VAL A 296 0.22 -25.34 -16.54
C VAL A 296 -0.36 -26.53 -17.29
N GLU A 297 -0.89 -27.48 -16.54
CA GLU A 297 -1.51 -28.70 -17.03
C GLU A 297 -2.77 -29.05 -16.23
N PRO A 298 -3.56 -30.08 -16.61
CA PRO A 298 -4.76 -30.44 -15.86
C PRO A 298 -4.48 -30.67 -14.37
N GLY A 299 -5.28 -30.07 -13.49
CA GLY A 299 -5.04 -30.02 -12.04
C GLY A 299 -4.32 -28.75 -11.56
N THR A 300 -3.74 -27.95 -12.46
CA THR A 300 -3.02 -26.72 -12.08
C THR A 300 -3.98 -25.54 -11.92
N THR A 301 -3.80 -24.76 -10.86
CA THR A 301 -4.58 -23.53 -10.64
C THR A 301 -4.05 -22.36 -11.47
N VAL A 302 -4.95 -21.57 -12.04
CA VAL A 302 -4.66 -20.34 -12.79
C VAL A 302 -5.42 -19.16 -12.20
N VAL A 303 -4.82 -17.96 -12.31
CA VAL A 303 -5.32 -16.74 -11.70
C VAL A 303 -5.96 -15.83 -12.75
N GLY A 304 -7.12 -15.26 -12.45
CA GLY A 304 -7.78 -14.30 -13.34
C GLY A 304 -6.89 -13.09 -13.65
N GLY A 305 -6.77 -12.75 -14.93
CA GLY A 305 -5.93 -11.67 -15.46
C GLY A 305 -4.57 -12.12 -15.99
N SER A 306 -4.14 -13.36 -15.74
CA SER A 306 -2.94 -13.93 -16.38
C SER A 306 -3.16 -14.14 -17.88
N VAL A 307 -2.09 -14.09 -18.66
CA VAL A 307 -2.14 -14.24 -20.13
C VAL A 307 -1.74 -15.65 -20.50
N ASN A 308 -2.62 -16.37 -21.19
CA ASN A 308 -2.28 -17.68 -21.75
C ASN A 308 -1.38 -17.48 -22.99
N THR A 309 -0.31 -18.26 -23.16
CA THR A 309 0.71 -17.96 -24.19
C THR A 309 0.77 -18.96 -25.34
N THR A 310 0.68 -20.27 -25.10
CA THR A 310 1.02 -21.29 -26.12
C THR A 310 -0.15 -22.18 -26.52
N GLY A 311 -0.75 -22.92 -25.59
CA GLY A 311 -1.79 -23.92 -25.83
C GLY A 311 -3.20 -23.44 -25.50
N ARG A 312 -4.22 -24.17 -25.99
CA ARG A 312 -5.63 -23.95 -25.58
C ARG A 312 -5.84 -24.59 -24.22
N LEU A 313 -6.46 -23.86 -23.30
CA LEU A 313 -6.84 -24.34 -21.98
C LEU A 313 -8.36 -24.34 -21.82
N VAL A 314 -8.88 -25.32 -21.09
CA VAL A 314 -10.22 -25.27 -20.50
C VAL A 314 -10.04 -25.14 -19.00
N VAL A 315 -10.57 -24.08 -18.43
CA VAL A 315 -10.41 -23.69 -17.03
C VAL A 315 -11.75 -23.74 -16.34
N ARG A 316 -11.89 -24.57 -15.30
CA ARG A 316 -13.06 -24.56 -14.42
C ARG A 316 -12.92 -23.42 -13.43
N THR A 317 -13.85 -22.48 -13.45
CA THR A 317 -13.83 -21.32 -12.54
C THR A 317 -14.02 -21.76 -11.08
N THR A 318 -13.17 -21.27 -10.19
CA THR A 318 -13.24 -21.50 -8.74
C THR A 318 -13.63 -20.24 -7.99
N ALA A 319 -13.29 -19.05 -8.51
CA ALA A 319 -13.70 -17.78 -7.93
C ALA A 319 -13.89 -16.68 -8.99
N VAL A 320 -15.01 -15.95 -8.88
CA VAL A 320 -15.46 -14.96 -9.87
C VAL A 320 -15.77 -13.59 -9.25
N GLY A 321 -15.73 -12.53 -10.05
CA GLY A 321 -16.11 -11.17 -9.65
C GLY A 321 -15.33 -10.65 -8.45
N ALA A 322 -16.05 -10.15 -7.43
CA ALA A 322 -15.47 -9.62 -6.19
C ALA A 322 -14.68 -10.66 -5.37
N ASN A 323 -14.91 -11.95 -5.65
CA ASN A 323 -14.23 -13.06 -5.00
C ASN A 323 -13.00 -13.55 -5.78
N SER A 324 -12.59 -12.89 -6.87
CA SER A 324 -11.31 -13.21 -7.54
C SER A 324 -10.11 -12.68 -6.75
N GLN A 325 -8.93 -13.29 -6.93
CA GLN A 325 -7.67 -12.83 -6.36
C GLN A 325 -7.36 -11.39 -6.76
N LEU A 326 -7.55 -11.05 -8.05
CA LEU A 326 -7.31 -9.70 -8.55
C LEU A 326 -8.23 -8.67 -7.86
N ALA A 327 -9.52 -9.00 -7.69
CA ALA A 327 -10.44 -8.13 -6.97
C ALA A 327 -10.09 -7.99 -5.49
N ARG A 328 -9.64 -9.07 -4.84
CA ARG A 328 -9.13 -9.02 -3.46
C ARG A 328 -7.89 -8.14 -3.34
N ILE A 329 -6.93 -8.26 -4.26
CA ILE A 329 -5.73 -7.41 -4.28
C ILE A 329 -6.12 -5.95 -4.44
N ALA A 330 -6.99 -5.63 -5.40
CA ALA A 330 -7.45 -4.26 -5.61
C ALA A 330 -8.12 -3.69 -4.36
N LYS A 331 -9.01 -4.46 -3.72
CA LYS A 331 -9.66 -4.08 -2.46
C LYS A 331 -8.66 -3.87 -1.33
N MET A 332 -7.69 -4.77 -1.15
CA MET A 332 -6.65 -4.63 -0.12
C MET A 332 -5.80 -3.37 -0.32
N VAL A 333 -5.46 -3.03 -1.57
CA VAL A 333 -4.70 -1.80 -1.84
C VAL A 333 -5.58 -0.56 -1.71
N GLU A 334 -6.87 -0.62 -2.05
CA GLU A 334 -7.81 0.46 -1.80
C GLU A 334 -7.96 0.74 -0.29
N GLU A 335 -8.17 -0.31 0.51
CA GLU A 335 -8.19 -0.24 1.97
C GLU A 335 -6.87 0.33 2.52
N ALA A 336 -5.74 -0.03 1.91
CA ALA A 336 -4.44 0.51 2.29
C ALA A 336 -4.29 2.01 2.05
N GLN A 337 -4.93 2.55 1.03
CA GLN A 337 -4.88 3.98 0.72
C GLN A 337 -5.80 4.79 1.61
N GLU A 338 -6.82 4.17 2.19
CA GLU A 338 -7.77 4.83 3.09
C GLU A 338 -7.21 5.04 4.51
N GLY A 339 -6.26 4.22 4.95
CA GLY A 339 -5.61 4.38 6.25
C GLY A 339 -4.75 5.65 6.39
N LYS A 340 -4.50 6.08 7.64
CA LYS A 340 -3.56 7.18 7.97
C LYS A 340 -2.32 6.68 8.71
N ALA A 341 -1.15 7.13 8.26
CA ALA A 341 0.12 6.93 8.99
C ALA A 341 0.12 7.70 10.32
N ASP A 342 0.85 7.23 11.33
CA ASP A 342 1.01 7.98 12.58
C ASP A 342 1.78 9.28 12.33
N VAL A 343 2.75 9.26 11.41
CA VAL A 343 3.45 10.48 10.98
C VAL A 343 2.51 11.51 10.35
N GLN A 344 1.44 11.06 9.68
CA GLN A 344 0.40 11.94 9.13
C GLN A 344 -0.50 12.48 10.25
N ARG A 345 -0.88 11.67 11.23
CA ARG A 345 -1.61 12.15 12.42
C ARG A 345 -0.82 13.22 13.17
N LEU A 346 0.50 13.04 13.28
CA LEU A 346 1.40 14.04 13.86
C LEU A 346 1.41 15.32 13.02
N ALA A 347 1.55 15.22 11.69
CA ALA A 347 1.48 16.36 10.79
C ALA A 347 0.16 17.14 10.92
N ASP A 348 -0.98 16.45 10.94
CA ASP A 348 -2.31 17.05 11.13
C ASP A 348 -2.41 17.79 12.48
N LYS A 349 -1.86 17.20 13.55
CA LYS A 349 -1.79 17.84 14.87
C LYS A 349 -0.90 19.08 14.85
N VAL A 350 0.27 19.01 14.22
CA VAL A 350 1.18 20.15 14.07
C VAL A 350 0.47 21.28 13.29
N SER A 351 -0.19 20.98 12.17
CA SER A 351 -0.94 21.99 11.40
C SER A 351 -2.03 22.69 12.22
N SER A 352 -2.73 21.94 13.09
CA SER A 352 -3.79 22.51 13.94
C SER A 352 -3.29 23.53 14.96
N ILE A 353 -2.02 23.43 15.38
CA ILE A 353 -1.37 24.38 16.28
C ILE A 353 -0.65 25.48 15.49
N PHE A 354 -0.08 25.13 14.35
CA PHE A 354 0.73 26.02 13.52
C PHE A 354 -0.07 27.21 12.99
N VAL A 355 -1.31 27.00 12.52
CA VAL A 355 -2.15 28.09 11.98
C VAL A 355 -2.45 29.18 13.03
N PRO A 356 -2.95 28.88 14.24
CA PRO A 356 -3.10 29.88 15.30
C PRO A 356 -1.80 30.60 15.68
N VAL A 357 -0.68 29.88 15.73
CA VAL A 357 0.63 30.47 16.05
C VAL A 357 1.05 31.48 14.98
N VAL A 358 0.90 31.14 13.69
CA VAL A 358 1.19 32.03 12.57
C VAL A 358 0.32 33.28 12.59
N LEU A 359 -0.98 33.15 12.90
CA LEU A 359 -1.86 34.30 13.07
C LEU A 359 -1.37 35.22 14.20
N GLY A 360 -0.92 34.63 15.31
CA GLY A 360 -0.28 35.36 16.41
C GLY A 360 1.00 36.08 15.98
N ILE A 361 1.89 35.40 15.24
CA ILE A 361 3.12 36.00 14.70
C ILE A 361 2.79 37.14 13.75
N ALA A 362 1.84 36.96 12.83
CA ALA A 362 1.43 38.02 11.90
C ALA A 362 0.89 39.25 12.63
N ALA A 363 0.10 39.06 13.69
CA ALA A 363 -0.39 40.15 14.53
C ALA A 363 0.75 40.86 15.28
N VAL A 364 1.69 40.10 15.86
CA VAL A 364 2.87 40.66 16.53
C VAL A 364 3.75 41.41 15.54
N THR A 365 3.96 40.89 14.33
CA THR A 365 4.68 41.57 13.25
C THR A 365 4.02 42.90 12.89
N LEU A 366 2.69 42.89 12.68
CA LEU A 366 1.94 44.11 12.38
C LEU A 366 2.13 45.16 13.49
N VAL A 367 1.89 44.79 14.75
CA VAL A 367 2.01 45.71 15.89
C VAL A 367 3.46 46.16 16.08
N GLY A 368 4.42 45.26 15.98
CA GLY A 368 5.85 45.56 16.17
C GLY A 368 6.37 46.59 15.17
N HIS A 369 6.01 46.46 13.89
CA HIS A 369 6.39 47.44 12.87
C HIS A 369 5.70 48.79 13.06
N LEU A 370 4.43 48.80 13.51
CA LEU A 370 3.71 50.03 13.86
C LEU A 370 4.36 50.76 15.04
N VAL A 371 4.72 50.02 16.11
CA VAL A 371 5.40 50.58 17.30
C VAL A 371 6.79 51.10 16.95
N ALA A 372 7.51 50.42 16.06
CA ALA A 372 8.81 50.87 15.57
C ALA A 372 8.73 51.99 14.51
N ALA A 373 7.54 52.57 14.29
CA ALA A 373 7.30 53.71 13.40
C ALA A 373 7.72 53.49 11.94
N HIS A 374 7.72 52.24 11.45
CA HIS A 374 8.01 51.92 10.05
C HIS A 374 6.85 52.23 9.08
N GLY A 375 5.71 52.70 9.60
CA GLY A 375 4.52 53.04 8.81
C GLY A 375 3.57 51.87 8.57
N TRP A 376 2.32 52.19 8.21
CA TRP A 376 1.23 51.23 8.12
C TRP A 376 1.43 50.22 6.97
N THR A 377 2.00 50.65 5.85
CA THR A 377 2.24 49.78 4.68
C THR A 377 3.31 48.75 4.93
N VAL A 378 4.42 49.13 5.57
CA VAL A 378 5.50 48.19 5.90
C VAL A 378 4.98 47.15 6.88
N ALA A 379 4.25 47.59 7.91
CA ALA A 379 3.66 46.71 8.91
C ALA A 379 2.65 45.73 8.28
N LEU A 380 1.74 46.22 7.44
CA LEU A 380 0.73 45.40 6.77
C LEU A 380 1.36 44.43 5.76
N SER A 381 2.34 44.88 4.98
CA SER A 381 3.05 44.05 4.01
C SER A 381 3.85 42.95 4.70
N ALA A 382 4.57 43.25 5.79
CA ALA A 382 5.29 42.25 6.56
C ALA A 382 4.34 41.21 7.19
N ALA A 383 3.21 41.64 7.75
CA ALA A 383 2.20 40.74 8.30
C ALA A 383 1.58 39.84 7.22
N ILE A 384 1.23 40.40 6.05
CA ILE A 384 0.72 39.63 4.90
C ILE A 384 1.78 38.64 4.39
N SER A 385 3.05 39.05 4.29
CA SER A 385 4.15 38.15 3.92
C SER A 385 4.27 36.97 4.89
N VAL A 386 4.12 37.19 6.21
CA VAL A 386 4.09 36.12 7.21
C VAL A 386 2.93 35.16 6.98
N LEU A 387 1.71 35.67 6.74
CA LEU A 387 0.54 34.84 6.49
C LEU A 387 0.71 33.97 5.23
N ILE A 388 1.28 34.55 4.17
CA ILE A 388 1.49 33.87 2.89
C ILE A 388 2.58 32.82 3.02
N ILE A 389 3.77 33.20 3.50
CA ILE A 389 4.92 32.27 3.56
C ILE A 389 4.64 31.11 4.49
N ALA A 390 3.75 31.27 5.47
CA ALA A 390 3.40 30.20 6.39
C ALA A 390 2.55 29.09 5.74
N CYS A 391 1.88 29.30 4.61
CA CYS A 391 0.93 28.32 4.08
C CYS A 391 1.64 27.02 3.62
N PRO A 392 1.43 25.86 4.31
CA PRO A 392 2.16 24.64 4.03
C PRO A 392 1.45 23.80 2.95
N CYS A 393 1.32 24.33 1.73
CA CYS A 393 0.58 23.66 0.63
C CYS A 393 1.11 22.24 0.34
N ALA A 394 2.43 22.05 0.41
CA ALA A 394 3.08 20.77 0.14
C ALA A 394 2.76 19.69 1.20
N LEU A 395 2.26 20.08 2.37
CA LEU A 395 2.00 19.17 3.48
C LEU A 395 0.88 18.18 3.18
N GLY A 396 -0.18 18.64 2.50
CA GLY A 396 -1.30 17.80 2.08
C GLY A 396 -0.89 16.70 1.08
N LEU A 397 0.24 16.89 0.40
CA LEU A 397 0.80 15.97 -0.58
C LEU A 397 1.95 15.10 -0.05
N ALA A 398 2.65 15.56 0.99
CA ALA A 398 3.91 14.98 1.46
C ALA A 398 3.83 13.47 1.74
N THR A 399 2.77 13.05 2.45
CA THR A 399 2.55 11.63 2.79
C THR A 399 1.81 10.88 1.68
N PRO A 400 0.66 11.38 1.17
CA PRO A 400 -0.15 10.61 0.23
C PRO A 400 0.56 10.31 -1.09
N SER A 401 1.34 11.25 -1.63
CA SER A 401 2.07 11.02 -2.88
C SER A 401 3.13 9.94 -2.73
N ALA A 402 3.90 9.96 -1.63
CA ALA A 402 4.92 8.95 -1.39
C ALA A 402 4.29 7.58 -1.09
N LEU A 403 3.23 7.53 -0.28
CA LEU A 403 2.49 6.30 0.01
C LEU A 403 1.93 5.68 -1.27
N MET A 404 1.23 6.47 -2.10
CA MET A 404 0.57 5.96 -3.30
C MET A 404 1.58 5.46 -4.34
N VAL A 405 2.70 6.18 -4.56
CA VAL A 405 3.78 5.71 -5.44
C VAL A 405 4.46 4.47 -4.85
N GLY A 406 4.70 4.44 -3.55
CA GLY A 406 5.33 3.33 -2.84
C GLY A 406 4.49 2.05 -2.89
N THR A 407 3.20 2.11 -2.54
CA THR A 407 2.30 0.94 -2.56
C THR A 407 1.99 0.50 -3.99
N GLY A 408 1.79 1.44 -4.92
CA GLY A 408 1.61 1.14 -6.33
C GLY A 408 2.83 0.44 -6.93
N ARG A 409 4.05 0.90 -6.57
CA ARG A 409 5.29 0.23 -6.99
C ARG A 409 5.45 -1.14 -6.32
N GLY A 410 5.03 -1.27 -5.06
CA GLY A 410 5.03 -2.54 -4.34
C GLY A 410 4.16 -3.58 -5.02
N ALA A 411 2.93 -3.20 -5.40
CA ALA A 411 1.99 -4.08 -6.10
C ALA A 411 2.57 -4.58 -7.42
N GLN A 412 3.19 -3.70 -8.22
CA GLN A 412 3.90 -4.07 -9.46
C GLN A 412 5.09 -5.02 -9.24
N LEU A 413 5.62 -5.10 -8.02
CA LEU A 413 6.73 -5.99 -7.64
C LEU A 413 6.24 -7.26 -6.93
N GLY A 414 4.92 -7.50 -6.90
CA GLY A 414 4.31 -8.64 -6.22
C GLY A 414 4.27 -8.49 -4.70
N THR A 415 4.22 -7.26 -4.18
CA THR A 415 4.16 -6.97 -2.73
C THR A 415 3.00 -6.03 -2.41
N VAL A 416 1.97 -6.55 -1.76
CA VAL A 416 0.78 -5.78 -1.38
C VAL A 416 0.94 -5.32 0.07
N ILE A 417 0.89 -4.02 0.29
CA ILE A 417 1.01 -3.42 1.64
C ILE A 417 -0.37 -2.93 2.04
N ARG A 418 -0.93 -3.45 3.13
CA ARG A 418 -2.31 -3.15 3.58
C ARG A 418 -2.54 -1.77 4.18
N GLY A 419 -1.50 -1.00 4.43
CA GLY A 419 -1.70 0.34 4.96
C GLY A 419 -0.43 1.10 5.29
N PRO A 420 -0.54 2.42 5.52
CA PRO A 420 0.61 3.25 5.86
C PRO A 420 1.25 2.90 7.21
N GLN A 421 0.50 2.37 8.18
CA GLN A 421 1.05 1.98 9.48
C GLN A 421 2.06 0.84 9.32
N VAL A 422 1.82 -0.05 8.36
CA VAL A 422 2.71 -1.15 7.99
C VAL A 422 4.10 -0.65 7.61
N LEU A 423 4.19 0.48 6.90
CA LEU A 423 5.47 1.10 6.53
C LEU A 423 6.29 1.53 7.75
N GLU A 424 5.60 2.04 8.79
CA GLU A 424 6.24 2.45 10.04
C GLU A 424 6.71 1.24 10.85
N ARG A 425 5.88 0.21 10.95
CA ARG A 425 6.23 -1.06 11.63
C ARG A 425 7.41 -1.74 10.93
N ALA A 426 7.41 -1.82 9.61
CA ALA A 426 8.52 -2.34 8.80
C ALA A 426 9.85 -1.60 8.98
N ARG A 427 9.84 -0.34 9.44
CA ARG A 427 11.08 0.36 9.82
C ARG A 427 11.59 -0.03 11.20
N ARG A 428 10.71 -0.35 12.13
CA ARG A 428 11.03 -0.57 13.54
C ARG A 428 11.29 -2.03 13.89
N VAL A 429 10.80 -2.97 13.06
CA VAL A 429 11.11 -4.41 13.21
C VAL A 429 12.62 -4.67 13.24
N GLN A 430 12.99 -5.53 14.17
CA GLN A 430 14.36 -5.94 14.49
C GLN A 430 14.53 -7.45 14.34
N THR A 431 13.47 -8.21 14.59
CA THR A 431 13.47 -9.67 14.52
C THR A 431 12.52 -10.09 13.42
N ILE A 432 12.93 -11.04 12.58
CA ILE A 432 12.08 -11.65 11.56
C ILE A 432 11.97 -13.14 11.83
N VAL A 433 10.75 -13.58 12.09
CA VAL A 433 10.42 -14.96 12.39
C VAL A 433 9.88 -15.60 11.13
N PHE A 434 10.41 -16.77 10.78
CA PHE A 434 9.95 -17.54 9.64
C PHE A 434 9.23 -18.78 10.13
N ASP A 435 8.08 -19.07 9.52
CA ASP A 435 7.65 -20.46 9.44
C ASP A 435 8.57 -21.24 8.50
N LYS A 436 8.67 -22.55 8.72
CA LYS A 436 9.48 -23.43 7.87
C LYS A 436 8.74 -23.76 6.57
N THR A 437 7.63 -24.49 6.70
CA THR A 437 6.96 -25.18 5.59
C THR A 437 6.30 -24.16 4.67
N GLY A 438 6.52 -24.27 3.36
CA GLY A 438 5.93 -23.37 2.35
C GLY A 438 6.44 -21.92 2.37
N THR A 439 7.14 -21.51 3.44
CA THR A 439 7.80 -20.22 3.58
C THR A 439 9.27 -20.30 3.18
N LEU A 440 10.12 -20.96 3.97
CA LEU A 440 11.54 -21.17 3.67
C LEU A 440 11.76 -22.37 2.73
N THR A 441 10.86 -23.33 2.79
CA THR A 441 10.85 -24.53 1.95
C THR A 441 9.74 -24.46 0.91
N THR A 442 9.78 -25.34 -0.09
CA THR A 442 8.83 -25.35 -1.21
C THR A 442 7.42 -25.74 -0.76
N GLY A 443 7.28 -26.43 0.38
CA GLY A 443 6.02 -26.98 0.86
C GLY A 443 5.63 -28.28 0.14
N HIS A 444 6.50 -28.77 -0.74
CA HIS A 444 6.32 -30.01 -1.48
C HIS A 444 7.36 -31.03 -1.04
N MET A 445 6.88 -32.20 -0.66
CA MET A 445 7.75 -33.33 -0.33
C MET A 445 8.43 -33.83 -1.62
N SER A 446 9.73 -34.11 -1.52
CA SER A 446 10.52 -34.64 -2.63
C SER A 446 11.50 -35.69 -2.11
N VAL A 447 11.86 -36.64 -2.98
CA VAL A 447 12.86 -37.65 -2.66
C VAL A 447 14.23 -36.97 -2.63
N VAL A 448 14.85 -36.93 -1.45
CA VAL A 448 16.16 -36.29 -1.24
C VAL A 448 17.30 -37.29 -1.18
N ASP A 449 17.01 -38.53 -0.76
CA ASP A 449 18.00 -39.60 -0.72
C ASP A 449 17.36 -40.97 -0.90
N VAL A 450 18.11 -41.91 -1.45
CA VAL A 450 17.70 -43.31 -1.66
C VAL A 450 18.89 -44.20 -1.34
N GLU A 451 18.78 -44.98 -0.27
CA GLU A 451 19.83 -45.86 0.22
C GLU A 451 19.34 -47.32 0.18
N PRO A 452 19.66 -48.06 -0.89
CA PRO A 452 19.40 -49.50 -0.97
C PRO A 452 20.36 -50.29 -0.09
N VAL A 453 19.93 -51.48 0.35
CA VAL A 453 20.83 -52.46 0.98
C VAL A 453 21.68 -53.17 -0.09
N ASP A 454 22.77 -53.81 0.33
CA ASP A 454 23.67 -54.52 -0.58
C ASP A 454 22.92 -55.54 -1.46
N GLY A 455 23.07 -55.40 -2.78
CA GLY A 455 22.46 -56.26 -3.79
C GLY A 455 21.05 -55.85 -4.25
N VAL A 456 20.55 -54.67 -3.86
CA VAL A 456 19.34 -54.05 -4.40
C VAL A 456 19.74 -52.83 -5.23
N ASP A 457 19.16 -52.68 -6.43
CA ASP A 457 19.41 -51.49 -7.24
C ASP A 457 18.60 -50.28 -6.75
N ARG A 458 19.15 -49.08 -6.95
CA ARG A 458 18.52 -47.81 -6.53
C ARG A 458 17.21 -47.57 -7.27
N GLU A 459 17.15 -47.83 -8.58
CA GLU A 459 15.92 -47.64 -9.36
C GLU A 459 14.88 -48.71 -9.02
N GLU A 460 15.31 -49.95 -8.73
CA GLU A 460 14.41 -51.01 -8.27
C GLU A 460 13.74 -50.62 -6.95
N LEU A 461 14.51 -50.17 -5.95
CA LEU A 461 13.98 -49.73 -4.66
C LEU A 461 12.97 -48.59 -4.81
N LEU A 462 13.33 -47.55 -5.57
CA LEU A 462 12.47 -46.39 -5.77
C LEU A 462 11.21 -46.76 -6.57
N GLY A 463 11.34 -47.64 -7.56
CA GLY A 463 10.22 -48.16 -8.35
C GLY A 463 9.22 -48.96 -7.51
N LEU A 464 9.71 -49.81 -6.59
CA LEU A 464 8.85 -50.55 -5.65
C LEU A 464 8.16 -49.63 -4.65
N ALA A 465 8.88 -48.62 -4.12
CA ALA A 465 8.31 -47.62 -3.22
C ALA A 465 7.21 -46.79 -3.89
N ALA A 466 7.47 -46.31 -5.10
CA ALA A 466 6.51 -45.54 -5.89
C ALA A 466 5.28 -46.38 -6.28
N ALA A 467 5.49 -47.64 -6.65
CA ALA A 467 4.40 -48.55 -7.03
C ALA A 467 3.45 -48.85 -5.88
N VAL A 468 3.97 -49.23 -4.70
CA VAL A 468 3.11 -49.56 -3.55
C VAL A 468 2.38 -48.33 -3.00
N GLU A 469 2.96 -47.14 -3.14
CA GLU A 469 2.38 -45.86 -2.73
C GLU A 469 1.49 -45.22 -3.80
N ALA A 470 1.37 -45.81 -5.00
CA ALA A 470 0.60 -45.24 -6.12
C ALA A 470 -0.91 -45.05 -5.82
N ALA A 471 -1.44 -45.81 -4.86
CA ALA A 471 -2.84 -45.73 -4.42
C ALA A 471 -3.04 -44.88 -3.15
N SER A 472 -1.98 -44.24 -2.63
CA SER A 472 -1.98 -43.47 -1.38
C SER A 472 -2.06 -41.97 -1.65
N GLU A 473 -2.97 -41.28 -0.97
CA GLU A 473 -3.14 -39.81 -1.06
C GLU A 473 -2.17 -39.04 -0.13
N HIS A 474 -1.25 -39.74 0.54
CA HIS A 474 -0.34 -39.13 1.50
C HIS A 474 0.72 -38.25 0.79
N PRO A 475 1.12 -37.07 1.32
CA PRO A 475 2.12 -36.21 0.67
C PRO A 475 3.48 -36.90 0.40
N ILE A 476 3.87 -37.84 1.26
CA ILE A 476 5.08 -38.67 1.06
C ILE A 476 4.89 -39.64 -0.12
N ALA A 477 3.69 -40.21 -0.27
CA ALA A 477 3.35 -41.10 -1.38
C ALA A 477 3.42 -40.36 -2.71
N ALA A 478 2.81 -39.18 -2.78
CA ALA A 478 2.87 -38.31 -3.96
C ALA A 478 4.32 -37.99 -4.36
N ALA A 479 5.21 -37.76 -3.40
CA ALA A 479 6.63 -37.52 -3.65
C ALA A 479 7.36 -38.73 -4.23
N LEU A 480 7.06 -39.93 -3.73
CA LEU A 480 7.64 -41.20 -4.22
C LEU A 480 7.13 -41.53 -5.63
N VAL A 481 5.82 -41.36 -5.86
CA VAL A 481 5.18 -41.57 -7.16
C VAL A 481 5.73 -40.59 -8.19
N ALA A 482 5.85 -39.31 -7.85
CA ALA A 482 6.39 -38.28 -8.76
C ALA A 482 7.87 -38.50 -9.12
N ALA A 483 8.61 -39.27 -8.31
CA ALA A 483 10.01 -39.59 -8.59
C ALA A 483 10.18 -40.67 -9.69
N VAL A 484 9.08 -41.29 -10.15
CA VAL A 484 9.09 -42.38 -11.14
C VAL A 484 8.06 -42.08 -12.25
N ASP A 485 8.50 -42.09 -13.52
CA ASP A 485 7.65 -41.71 -14.67
C ASP A 485 6.44 -42.64 -14.87
N ARG A 486 6.62 -43.94 -14.64
CA ARG A 486 5.56 -44.95 -14.73
C ARG A 486 5.71 -46.02 -13.65
N PRO A 487 5.15 -45.81 -12.44
CA PRO A 487 5.14 -46.83 -11.42
C PRO A 487 4.33 -48.06 -11.86
N LEU A 488 4.76 -49.24 -11.41
CA LEU A 488 4.02 -50.49 -11.64
C LEU A 488 2.67 -50.45 -10.92
N PRO A 489 1.63 -51.12 -11.44
CA PRO A 489 0.35 -51.21 -10.76
C PRO A 489 0.50 -51.99 -9.45
N VAL A 490 -0.21 -51.53 -8.42
CA VAL A 490 -0.33 -52.21 -7.13
C VAL A 490 -1.65 -52.96 -7.04
N GLU A 491 -1.59 -54.23 -6.63
CA GLU A 491 -2.74 -55.07 -6.32
C GLU A 491 -2.86 -55.25 -4.80
N ASP A 492 -4.08 -55.52 -4.29
CA ASP A 492 -4.36 -55.68 -2.84
C ASP A 492 -3.74 -54.59 -1.95
N PHE A 493 -3.85 -53.32 -2.37
CA PHE A 493 -3.35 -52.19 -1.59
C PHE A 493 -4.07 -52.09 -0.24
N GLN A 494 -3.29 -51.97 0.83
CA GLN A 494 -3.79 -51.73 2.19
C GLN A 494 -2.99 -50.60 2.85
N ASN A 495 -3.71 -49.58 3.30
CA ASN A 495 -3.16 -48.51 4.12
C ASN A 495 -3.21 -48.93 5.59
N VAL A 496 -2.08 -48.82 6.29
CA VAL A 496 -1.96 -49.05 7.74
C VAL A 496 -1.79 -47.68 8.42
N PRO A 497 -2.88 -47.10 8.97
CA PRO A 497 -2.89 -45.72 9.45
C PRO A 497 -1.78 -45.44 10.47
N GLY A 498 -1.02 -44.37 10.24
CA GLY A 498 0.07 -43.93 11.10
C GLY A 498 1.32 -44.82 11.08
N ARG A 499 1.40 -45.80 10.17
CA ARG A 499 2.52 -46.74 10.08
C ARG A 499 3.14 -46.80 8.69
N GLY A 500 2.33 -47.07 7.66
CA GLY A 500 2.79 -47.33 6.29
C GLY A 500 1.71 -47.96 5.40
N VAL A 501 2.14 -48.53 4.28
CA VAL A 501 1.29 -49.20 3.29
C VAL A 501 1.86 -50.58 2.94
N ARG A 502 0.99 -51.47 2.44
CA ARG A 502 1.40 -52.73 1.80
C ARG A 502 0.63 -52.94 0.50
N GLY A 503 1.21 -53.70 -0.42
CA GLY A 503 0.52 -54.16 -1.62
C GLY A 503 1.36 -55.16 -2.40
N ILE A 504 0.79 -55.71 -3.46
CA ILE A 504 1.47 -56.65 -4.36
C ILE A 504 1.91 -55.87 -5.61
N VAL A 505 3.21 -55.85 -5.87
CA VAL A 505 3.82 -55.18 -7.03
C VAL A 505 4.59 -56.22 -7.83
N GLY A 506 4.20 -56.45 -9.10
CA GLY A 506 4.87 -57.44 -9.96
C GLY A 506 4.87 -58.87 -9.39
N GLY A 507 3.82 -59.24 -8.65
CA GLY A 507 3.69 -60.55 -8.00
C GLY A 507 4.47 -60.72 -6.68
N ARG A 508 5.08 -59.65 -6.15
CA ARG A 508 5.80 -59.66 -4.87
C ARG A 508 5.07 -58.79 -3.85
N THR A 509 4.94 -59.26 -2.61
CA THR A 509 4.41 -58.45 -1.51
C THR A 509 5.46 -57.42 -1.08
N VAL A 510 5.08 -56.14 -1.12
CA VAL A 510 5.92 -55.00 -0.78
C VAL A 510 5.30 -54.22 0.37
N TYR A 511 6.13 -53.80 1.31
CA TYR A 511 5.79 -52.93 2.43
C TYR A 511 6.58 -51.63 2.31
N ALA A 512 5.93 -50.49 2.52
CA ALA A 512 6.60 -49.19 2.64
C ALA A 512 6.08 -48.44 3.86
N GLY A 513 6.95 -47.90 4.70
CA GLY A 513 6.51 -47.16 5.88
C GLY A 513 7.61 -46.76 6.84
N SER A 514 7.20 -46.34 8.03
CA SER A 514 8.14 -45.89 9.07
C SER A 514 9.06 -47.03 9.57
N PRO A 515 10.26 -46.72 10.11
CA PRO A 515 11.11 -47.74 10.72
C PRO A 515 10.45 -48.52 11.87
N ALA A 516 9.50 -47.89 12.58
CA ALA A 516 8.71 -48.54 13.60
C ALA A 516 7.73 -49.57 13.01
N PHE A 517 7.22 -49.35 11.80
CA PHE A 517 6.37 -50.30 11.09
C PHE A 517 7.16 -51.54 10.67
N MET A 518 8.38 -51.36 10.15
CA MET A 518 9.24 -52.48 9.76
C MET A 518 9.66 -53.34 10.95
N ALA A 519 9.95 -52.71 12.10
CA ALA A 519 10.23 -53.42 13.34
C ALA A 519 9.04 -54.29 13.82
N ASP A 520 7.80 -53.79 13.69
CA ASP A 520 6.60 -54.54 14.08
C ASP A 520 6.30 -55.73 13.16
N LEU A 521 6.73 -55.65 11.90
CA LEU A 521 6.67 -56.77 10.95
C LEU A 521 7.75 -57.84 11.21
N GLY A 522 8.62 -57.62 12.21
CA GLY A 522 9.70 -58.54 12.56
C GLY A 522 10.93 -58.41 11.67
N HIS A 523 11.00 -57.38 10.82
CA HIS A 523 12.21 -57.09 10.08
C HIS A 523 13.27 -56.50 11.02
N GLY A 524 14.49 -57.05 10.98
CA GLY A 524 15.61 -56.53 11.77
C GLY A 524 16.00 -55.11 11.35
N ARG A 525 16.51 -54.31 12.29
CA ARG A 525 17.07 -52.98 11.96
C ARG A 525 18.26 -53.13 11.02
N ALA A 526 18.15 -52.56 9.82
CA ALA A 526 19.31 -52.39 8.95
C ALA A 526 20.30 -51.41 9.62
N GLY A 527 21.60 -51.75 9.57
CA GLY A 527 22.68 -50.89 10.06
C GLY A 527 22.93 -49.75 9.08
N TRP A 528 22.07 -48.74 9.08
CA TRP A 528 22.19 -47.60 8.17
C TRP A 528 23.50 -46.85 8.38
N SER A 529 24.17 -46.50 7.29
CA SER A 529 25.54 -45.96 7.32
C SER A 529 25.63 -44.50 7.76
N ARG A 530 24.51 -43.76 7.65
CA ARG A 530 24.43 -42.32 7.89
C ARG A 530 23.15 -41.94 8.62
N ASP A 531 23.22 -40.94 9.47
CA ASP A 531 22.02 -40.22 9.90
C ASP A 531 21.53 -39.36 8.73
N VAL A 532 20.23 -39.41 8.46
CA VAL A 532 19.58 -38.70 7.36
C VAL A 532 18.53 -37.75 7.91
N ILE A 533 18.39 -36.58 7.27
CA ILE A 533 17.44 -35.55 7.66
C ILE A 533 16.24 -35.62 6.71
N GLY A 534 15.08 -35.99 7.26
CA GLY A 534 13.84 -36.12 6.50
C GLY A 534 12.95 -37.21 7.06
N SER A 535 11.79 -37.42 6.42
CA SER A 535 10.92 -38.56 6.71
C SER A 535 11.50 -39.80 6.06
N VAL A 536 11.87 -40.79 6.87
CA VAL A 536 12.43 -42.05 6.38
C VAL A 536 11.30 -43.03 6.10
N VAL A 537 11.23 -43.50 4.86
CA VAL A 537 10.36 -44.59 4.40
C VAL A 537 11.26 -45.80 4.14
N GLU A 538 11.19 -46.78 5.02
CA GLU A 538 11.82 -48.08 4.77
C GLU A 538 10.92 -48.89 3.84
N VAL A 539 11.54 -49.63 2.92
CA VAL A 539 10.86 -50.49 1.95
C VAL A 539 11.33 -51.92 2.19
N ALA A 540 10.40 -52.86 2.27
CA ALA A 540 10.68 -54.25 2.57
C ALA A 540 9.85 -55.19 1.69
N ASP A 541 10.37 -56.41 1.51
CA ASP A 541 9.58 -57.57 1.07
C ASP A 541 9.25 -58.46 2.28
N GLU A 542 8.63 -59.62 2.06
CA GLU A 542 8.26 -60.55 3.15
C GLU A 542 9.45 -61.06 3.97
N GLN A 543 10.67 -61.00 3.44
CA GLN A 543 11.85 -61.60 4.05
C GLN A 543 12.76 -60.56 4.71
N ARG A 544 12.92 -59.38 4.11
CA ARG A 544 13.89 -58.38 4.55
C ARG A 544 13.58 -56.95 4.09
N ILE A 545 14.25 -56.00 4.74
CA ILE A 545 14.34 -54.61 4.28
C ILE A 545 15.19 -54.56 3.01
N LEU A 546 14.67 -53.91 1.97
CA LEU A 546 15.31 -53.69 0.68
C LEU A 546 16.09 -52.36 0.63
N GLY A 547 15.70 -51.39 1.45
CA GLY A 547 16.35 -50.10 1.51
C GLY A 547 15.49 -49.07 2.22
N ARG A 548 15.98 -47.82 2.22
CA ARG A 548 15.21 -46.66 2.68
C ARG A 548 15.21 -45.55 1.65
N VAL A 549 14.09 -44.85 1.58
CA VAL A 549 13.92 -43.63 0.82
C VAL A 549 13.69 -42.48 1.80
N VAL A 550 14.44 -41.40 1.65
CA VAL A 550 14.30 -40.22 2.48
C VAL A 550 13.53 -39.17 1.69
N VAL A 551 12.41 -38.75 2.26
CA VAL A 551 11.56 -37.72 1.69
C VAL A 551 11.61 -36.50 2.58
N ALA A 552 11.93 -35.36 2.01
CA ALA A 552 11.96 -34.10 2.74
C ALA A 552 11.41 -32.95 1.91
N ASP A 553 10.96 -31.93 2.62
CA ASP A 553 10.60 -30.65 2.06
C ASP A 553 11.88 -29.85 1.74
N THR A 554 12.02 -29.43 0.49
CA THR A 554 13.26 -28.81 -0.02
C THR A 554 13.29 -27.32 0.27
N ILE A 555 14.47 -26.79 0.60
CA ILE A 555 14.68 -25.36 0.82
C ILE A 555 14.51 -24.62 -0.52
N LYS A 556 13.79 -23.50 -0.53
CA LYS A 556 13.69 -22.64 -1.72
C LYS A 556 15.07 -22.11 -2.09
N GLU A 557 15.39 -22.10 -3.38
CA GLU A 557 16.67 -21.56 -3.89
C GLU A 557 16.95 -20.13 -3.39
N SER A 558 15.89 -19.32 -3.25
CA SER A 558 16.02 -17.92 -2.81
C SER A 558 16.10 -17.72 -1.29
N ALA A 559 15.84 -18.74 -0.49
CA ALA A 559 15.76 -18.61 0.97
C ALA A 559 17.10 -18.18 1.58
N GLY A 560 18.22 -18.80 1.16
CA GLY A 560 19.55 -18.47 1.67
C GLY A 560 19.93 -17.02 1.43
N VAL A 561 19.79 -16.57 0.18
CA VAL A 561 20.07 -15.18 -0.23
C VAL A 561 19.16 -14.20 0.51
N ALA A 562 17.86 -14.51 0.63
CA ALA A 562 16.90 -13.65 1.32
C ALA A 562 17.23 -13.49 2.81
N VAL A 563 17.55 -14.58 3.51
CA VAL A 563 17.95 -14.55 4.93
C VAL A 563 19.21 -13.70 5.12
N GLU A 564 20.22 -13.84 4.25
CA GLU A 564 21.43 -13.04 4.29
C GLU A 564 21.16 -11.54 4.07
N GLN A 565 20.31 -11.20 3.11
CA GLN A 565 19.94 -9.81 2.83
C GLN A 565 19.12 -9.19 4.00
N LEU A 566 18.27 -9.97 4.66
CA LEU A 566 17.54 -9.50 5.85
C LEU A 566 18.49 -9.23 7.02
N LYS A 567 19.52 -10.08 7.21
CA LYS A 567 20.61 -9.80 8.17
C LYS A 567 21.35 -8.51 7.84
N LYS A 568 21.68 -8.27 6.55
CA LYS A 568 22.29 -7.01 6.09
C LYS A 568 21.39 -5.78 6.32
N LEU A 569 20.07 -5.97 6.37
CA LEU A 569 19.11 -4.93 6.75
C LEU A 569 19.00 -4.73 8.27
N GLY A 570 19.78 -5.47 9.07
CA GLY A 570 19.80 -5.42 10.53
C GLY A 570 18.69 -6.21 11.19
N LEU A 571 18.10 -7.21 10.50
CA LEU A 571 17.09 -8.10 11.07
C LEU A 571 17.72 -9.39 11.59
N THR A 572 17.31 -9.83 12.77
CA THR A 572 17.71 -11.12 13.35
C THR A 572 16.70 -12.18 12.94
N PRO A 573 17.10 -13.20 12.14
CA PRO A 573 16.20 -14.28 11.74
C PRO A 573 16.01 -15.29 12.86
N VAL A 574 14.77 -15.77 13.01
CA VAL A 574 14.36 -16.84 13.94
C VAL A 574 13.54 -17.86 13.15
N LEU A 575 13.78 -19.16 13.35
CA LEU A 575 12.99 -20.23 12.76
C LEU A 575 11.99 -20.80 13.77
N LEU A 576 10.71 -20.81 13.42
CA LEU A 576 9.69 -21.60 14.11
C LEU A 576 9.30 -22.79 13.23
N SER A 577 9.29 -23.99 13.81
CA SER A 577 8.87 -25.18 13.10
C SER A 577 8.11 -26.15 14.00
N GLY A 578 7.09 -26.79 13.43
CA GLY A 578 6.42 -27.93 14.07
C GLY A 578 7.21 -29.24 13.97
N ASP A 579 8.25 -29.28 13.11
CA ASP A 579 9.09 -30.45 12.94
C ASP A 579 9.94 -30.76 14.17
N ASN A 580 10.50 -31.97 14.20
CA ASN A 580 11.48 -32.34 15.22
C ASN A 580 12.75 -31.46 15.15
N GLU A 581 13.50 -31.47 16.25
CA GLU A 581 14.65 -30.60 16.43
C GLU A 581 15.80 -30.85 15.45
N ALA A 582 16.04 -32.10 15.05
CA ALA A 582 17.09 -32.43 14.09
C ALA A 582 16.80 -31.81 12.71
N THR A 583 15.57 -31.95 12.21
CA THR A 583 15.15 -31.39 10.93
C THR A 583 15.15 -29.87 10.94
N ALA A 584 14.61 -29.25 12.00
CA ALA A 584 14.56 -27.80 12.10
C ALA A 584 15.97 -27.17 12.18
N ARG A 585 16.89 -27.77 12.95
CA ARG A 585 18.28 -27.28 13.07
C ARG A 585 19.04 -27.41 11.75
N ALA A 586 18.89 -28.51 11.03
CA ALA A 586 19.56 -28.70 9.74
C ALA A 586 19.15 -27.63 8.70
N VAL A 587 17.86 -27.32 8.60
CA VAL A 587 17.36 -26.24 7.72
C VAL A 587 17.92 -24.89 8.18
N ALA A 588 17.90 -24.63 9.49
CA ALA A 588 18.41 -23.39 10.05
C ALA A 588 19.91 -23.20 9.79
N GLU A 589 20.73 -24.22 9.99
CA GLU A 589 22.17 -24.17 9.75
C GLU A 589 22.49 -23.91 8.28
N SER A 590 21.76 -24.55 7.36
CA SER A 590 21.89 -24.35 5.91
C SER A 590 21.59 -22.90 5.48
N LEU A 591 20.75 -22.19 6.25
CA LEU A 591 20.37 -20.80 6.03
C LEU A 591 21.13 -19.81 6.97
N GLY A 592 21.99 -20.33 7.85
CA GLY A 592 22.69 -19.58 8.88
C GLY A 592 21.78 -18.96 9.96
N ILE A 593 20.61 -19.52 10.24
CA ILE A 593 19.70 -19.08 11.30
C ILE A 593 20.15 -19.70 12.63
N HIS A 594 20.38 -18.87 13.66
CA HIS A 594 20.91 -19.33 14.94
C HIS A 594 19.83 -19.61 16.01
N ASP A 595 18.71 -18.87 15.98
CA ASP A 595 17.60 -19.06 16.91
C ASP A 595 16.54 -19.95 16.25
N VAL A 596 16.38 -21.16 16.78
CA VAL A 596 15.51 -22.20 16.24
C VAL A 596 14.62 -22.71 17.35
N ARG A 597 13.31 -22.76 17.10
CA ARG A 597 12.34 -23.38 17.99
C ARG A 597 11.60 -24.46 17.21
N ALA A 598 11.85 -25.71 17.58
CA ALA A 598 11.30 -26.90 16.96
C ALA A 598 10.16 -27.50 17.81
N GLY A 599 9.36 -28.37 17.22
CA GLY A 599 8.22 -29.04 17.88
C GLY A 599 7.12 -28.07 18.33
N VAL A 600 6.99 -26.92 17.67
CA VAL A 600 6.12 -25.83 18.09
C VAL A 600 4.70 -26.03 17.56
N THR A 601 3.72 -26.12 18.47
CA THR A 601 2.29 -26.15 18.09
C THR A 601 1.82 -24.78 17.58
N PRO A 602 0.66 -24.65 16.91
CA PRO A 602 0.12 -23.35 16.50
C PRO A 602 0.02 -22.33 17.65
N GLU A 603 -0.44 -22.74 18.83
CA GLU A 603 -0.48 -21.90 20.03
C GLU A 603 0.92 -21.55 20.53
N GLY A 604 1.84 -22.51 20.42
CA GLY A 604 3.26 -22.33 20.70
C GLY A 604 3.90 -21.26 19.82
N LYS A 605 3.49 -21.11 18.56
CA LYS A 605 4.01 -20.06 17.66
C LYS A 605 3.61 -18.68 18.16
N VAL A 606 2.36 -18.50 18.58
CA VAL A 606 1.86 -17.26 19.18
C VAL A 606 2.60 -16.94 20.49
N ALA A 607 2.83 -17.95 21.34
CA ALA A 607 3.57 -17.78 22.59
C ALA A 607 5.03 -17.36 22.34
N ALA A 608 5.69 -17.95 21.33
CA ALA A 608 7.04 -17.59 20.95
C ALA A 608 7.16 -16.12 20.49
N ILE A 609 6.20 -15.64 19.68
CA ILE A 609 6.13 -14.23 19.27
C ILE A 609 5.96 -13.32 20.50
N LYS A 610 5.03 -13.65 21.41
CA LYS A 610 4.82 -12.88 22.64
C LYS A 610 6.07 -12.83 23.52
N GLU A 611 6.82 -13.92 23.61
CA GLU A 611 8.07 -13.96 24.37
C GLU A 611 9.13 -13.02 23.78
N LEU A 612 9.28 -13.00 22.45
CA LEU A 612 10.19 -12.08 21.76
C LEU A 612 9.75 -10.62 21.94
N GLN A 613 8.44 -10.35 21.83
CA GLN A 613 7.86 -9.02 22.09
C GLN A 613 8.06 -8.58 23.55
N ALA A 614 7.92 -9.49 24.52
CA ALA A 614 8.16 -9.21 25.93
C ALA A 614 9.62 -8.83 26.25
N LYS A 615 10.57 -9.29 25.42
CA LYS A 615 11.98 -8.85 25.46
C LYS A 615 12.20 -7.45 24.84
N GLY A 616 11.13 -6.76 24.45
CA GLY A 616 11.16 -5.44 23.83
C GLY A 616 11.51 -5.44 22.34
N GLN A 617 11.57 -6.62 21.71
CA GLN A 617 11.83 -6.73 20.27
C GLN A 617 10.56 -6.42 19.49
N GLN A 618 10.72 -5.77 18.33
CA GLN A 618 9.65 -5.67 17.35
C GLN A 618 9.78 -6.80 16.33
N VAL A 619 8.73 -7.60 16.23
CA VAL A 619 8.76 -8.91 15.59
C VAL A 619 7.94 -8.88 14.30
N ALA A 620 8.59 -9.22 13.19
CA ALA A 620 7.91 -9.59 11.95
C ALA A 620 7.72 -11.11 11.90
N MET A 621 6.57 -11.59 11.42
CA MET A 621 6.31 -13.01 11.19
C MET A 621 6.02 -13.24 9.71
N VAL A 622 6.71 -14.21 9.09
CA VAL A 622 6.47 -14.65 7.71
C VAL A 622 5.88 -16.05 7.73
N GLY A 623 4.72 -16.25 7.10
CA GLY A 623 4.06 -17.55 7.03
C GLY A 623 3.03 -17.65 5.90
N ASP A 624 2.51 -18.85 5.68
CA ASP A 624 1.56 -19.17 4.61
C ASP A 624 0.38 -20.06 5.08
N GLY A 625 0.54 -20.79 6.18
CA GLY A 625 -0.46 -21.74 6.68
C GLY A 625 -1.62 -21.12 7.48
N VAL A 626 -2.76 -21.83 7.55
CA VAL A 626 -3.87 -21.50 8.47
C VAL A 626 -3.35 -21.50 9.92
N ASN A 627 -2.43 -22.41 10.22
CA ASN A 627 -1.77 -22.56 11.51
C ASN A 627 -0.94 -21.33 11.90
N ASP A 628 -0.57 -20.49 10.93
CA ASP A 628 0.25 -19.29 11.14
C ASP A 628 -0.59 -18.03 11.24
N ALA A 629 -1.86 -18.04 10.84
CA ALA A 629 -2.71 -16.85 10.81
C ALA A 629 -2.76 -16.15 12.19
N ALA A 630 -2.86 -16.91 13.29
CA ALA A 630 -2.84 -16.36 14.64
C ALA A 630 -1.47 -15.76 15.02
N ALA A 631 -0.37 -16.38 14.56
CA ALA A 631 0.98 -15.91 14.79
C ALA A 631 1.29 -14.64 13.97
N ILE A 632 0.87 -14.62 12.70
CA ILE A 632 0.94 -13.46 11.79
C ILE A 632 0.16 -12.28 12.38
N ALA A 633 -1.06 -12.51 12.89
CA ALA A 633 -1.87 -11.47 13.52
C ALA A 633 -1.30 -10.95 14.86
N GLN A 634 -0.56 -11.80 15.59
CA GLN A 634 0.08 -11.42 16.86
C GLN A 634 1.37 -10.60 16.66
N ALA A 635 2.05 -10.78 15.53
CA ALA A 635 3.29 -10.08 15.22
C ALA A 635 3.07 -8.57 15.11
N ASP A 636 4.13 -7.78 15.33
CA ASP A 636 4.08 -6.34 15.05
C ASP A 636 3.95 -6.10 13.54
N LEU A 637 4.54 -6.98 12.73
CA LEU A 637 4.41 -6.97 11.28
C LEU A 637 4.13 -8.38 10.76
N GLY A 638 2.88 -8.61 10.35
CA GLY A 638 2.51 -9.86 9.68
C GLY A 638 2.86 -9.83 8.19
N ILE A 639 3.58 -10.85 7.70
CA ILE A 639 3.90 -11.02 6.28
C ILE A 639 3.34 -12.37 5.84
N ALA A 640 2.34 -12.34 4.97
CA ALA A 640 1.71 -13.54 4.43
C ALA A 640 2.22 -13.83 3.02
N MET A 641 2.40 -15.11 2.70
CA MET A 641 2.58 -15.55 1.32
C MET A 641 1.23 -15.50 0.58
N GLY A 642 1.23 -15.10 -0.69
CA GLY A 642 0.03 -14.99 -1.54
C GLY A 642 -0.53 -16.34 -1.97
N THR A 643 0.27 -17.41 -1.89
CA THR A 643 -0.18 -18.81 -1.95
C THR A 643 -0.75 -19.32 -0.65
N GLY A 644 -0.57 -18.56 0.44
CA GLY A 644 -1.06 -18.93 1.74
C GLY A 644 -2.58 -18.93 1.80
N THR A 645 -3.10 -19.51 2.87
CA THR A 645 -4.54 -19.60 3.06
C THR A 645 -5.20 -18.22 3.19
N ASP A 646 -6.48 -18.12 2.86
CA ASP A 646 -7.24 -16.86 3.00
C ASP A 646 -7.15 -16.30 4.43
N ALA A 647 -7.07 -17.17 5.44
CA ALA A 647 -6.87 -16.77 6.83
C ALA A 647 -5.49 -16.11 7.07
N ALA A 648 -4.42 -16.66 6.49
CA ALA A 648 -3.07 -16.09 6.58
C ALA A 648 -2.99 -14.75 5.83
N ILE A 649 -3.53 -14.68 4.61
CA ILE A 649 -3.62 -13.44 3.84
C ILE A 649 -4.47 -12.41 4.58
N ALA A 650 -5.59 -12.83 5.20
CA ALA A 650 -6.47 -12.01 6.01
C ALA A 650 -5.77 -11.43 7.25
N ALA A 651 -4.83 -12.17 7.84
CA ALA A 651 -4.07 -11.77 9.02
C ALA A 651 -2.83 -10.92 8.70
N GLY A 652 -2.25 -11.06 7.51
CA GLY A 652 -1.01 -10.37 7.13
C GLY A 652 -1.18 -8.87 6.89
N ASP A 653 -0.19 -8.08 7.33
CA ASP A 653 -0.05 -6.66 7.01
C ASP A 653 0.55 -6.44 5.62
N ILE A 654 1.43 -7.35 5.19
CA ILE A 654 2.03 -7.41 3.86
C ILE A 654 1.70 -8.77 3.25
N THR A 655 1.26 -8.78 1.99
CA THR A 655 1.06 -10.02 1.23
C THR A 655 2.07 -10.09 0.09
N LEU A 656 2.82 -11.19 0.03
CA LEU A 656 3.81 -11.45 -1.00
C LEU A 656 3.20 -12.33 -2.08
N MET A 657 2.84 -11.76 -3.23
CA MET A 657 2.26 -12.51 -4.35
C MET A 657 3.26 -13.46 -5.02
N ARG A 658 4.55 -13.30 -4.73
CA ARG A 658 5.64 -14.14 -5.22
C ARG A 658 5.90 -15.29 -4.29
N HIS A 659 6.26 -16.44 -4.86
CA HIS A 659 6.71 -17.60 -4.10
C HIS A 659 8.10 -17.40 -3.47
N ASP A 660 8.87 -16.46 -4.03
CA ASP A 660 10.25 -16.14 -3.67
C ASP A 660 10.36 -15.19 -2.45
N LEU A 661 11.10 -15.62 -1.44
CA LEU A 661 11.35 -14.89 -0.19
C LEU A 661 12.10 -13.55 -0.38
N SER A 662 12.73 -13.33 -1.54
CA SER A 662 13.30 -12.03 -1.93
C SER A 662 12.24 -10.93 -1.98
N ALA A 663 10.97 -11.29 -2.19
CA ALA A 663 9.85 -10.34 -2.10
C ALA A 663 9.68 -9.78 -0.68
N ALA A 664 9.95 -10.57 0.37
CA ALA A 664 9.95 -10.10 1.75
C ALA A 664 11.06 -9.05 1.97
N VAL A 665 12.25 -9.29 1.42
CA VAL A 665 13.37 -8.35 1.44
C VAL A 665 12.99 -7.03 0.77
N ASP A 666 12.42 -7.11 -0.44
CA ASP A 666 12.00 -5.94 -1.20
C ASP A 666 10.87 -5.18 -0.50
N ALA A 667 9.90 -5.87 0.11
CA ALA A 667 8.83 -5.26 0.88
C ALA A 667 9.37 -4.42 2.05
N VAL A 668 10.35 -4.95 2.80
CA VAL A 668 10.99 -4.19 3.90
C VAL A 668 11.81 -3.02 3.36
N ARG A 669 12.58 -3.21 2.29
CA ARG A 669 13.38 -2.14 1.65
C ARG A 669 12.49 -1.01 1.13
N LEU A 670 11.43 -1.36 0.41
CA LEU A 670 10.47 -0.43 -0.15
C LEU A 670 9.74 0.31 0.96
N SER A 671 9.29 -0.40 2.00
CA SER A 671 8.62 0.23 3.15
C SER A 671 9.50 1.28 3.83
N ARG A 672 10.77 0.94 4.08
CA ARG A 672 11.76 1.86 4.66
C ARG A 672 12.08 3.03 3.73
N ALA A 673 12.14 2.81 2.41
CA ALA A 673 12.38 3.87 1.43
C ALA A 673 11.20 4.85 1.36
N THR A 674 9.97 4.33 1.29
CA THR A 674 8.73 5.12 1.28
C THR A 674 8.63 5.98 2.54
N LEU A 675 8.86 5.40 3.73
CA LEU A 675 8.83 6.17 4.97
C LEU A 675 9.92 7.25 5.03
N ARG A 676 11.12 6.97 4.51
CA ARG A 676 12.20 7.97 4.42
C ARG A 676 11.79 9.14 3.53
N THR A 677 11.15 8.86 2.40
CA THR A 677 10.62 9.89 1.49
C THR A 677 9.53 10.71 2.17
N ILE A 678 8.58 10.07 2.88
CA ILE A 678 7.54 10.76 3.65
C ILE A 678 8.16 11.71 4.68
N LYS A 679 9.10 11.22 5.51
CA LYS A 679 9.78 12.05 6.52
C LYS A 679 10.55 13.21 5.88
N GLY A 680 11.23 12.97 4.77
CA GLY A 680 11.94 14.02 4.02
C GLY A 680 10.99 15.08 3.47
N ASN A 681 9.85 14.66 2.89
CA ASN A 681 8.83 15.55 2.38
C ASN A 681 8.21 16.41 3.49
N LEU A 682 7.89 15.80 4.65
CA LEU A 682 7.33 16.51 5.80
C LEU A 682 8.34 17.50 6.41
N LEU A 683 9.60 17.09 6.55
CA LEU A 683 10.68 17.96 7.02
C LEU A 683 10.85 19.17 6.10
N TRP A 684 10.83 18.94 4.77
CA TRP A 684 10.89 20.03 3.80
C TRP A 684 9.65 20.93 3.90
N ALA A 685 8.45 20.34 3.86
CA ALA A 685 7.16 21.05 3.85
C ALA A 685 6.91 21.94 5.08
N PHE A 686 7.61 21.73 6.20
CA PHE A 686 7.60 22.64 7.36
C PHE A 686 8.89 23.45 7.52
N GLY A 687 10.04 22.87 7.17
CA GLY A 687 11.34 23.43 7.45
C GLY A 687 11.57 24.76 6.73
N TYR A 688 11.22 24.85 5.44
CA TYR A 688 11.41 26.09 4.70
C TYR A 688 10.46 27.21 5.17
N ASN A 689 9.18 26.91 5.46
CA ASN A 689 8.24 27.89 5.99
C ASN A 689 8.72 28.42 7.34
N THR A 690 9.14 27.53 8.24
CA THR A 690 9.63 27.90 9.57
C THR A 690 10.86 28.80 9.49
N ALA A 691 11.79 28.53 8.58
CA ALA A 691 12.96 29.37 8.35
C ALA A 691 12.62 30.72 7.69
N ALA A 692 11.59 30.76 6.84
CA ALA A 692 11.22 31.96 6.09
C ALA A 692 10.26 32.90 6.85
N ILE A 693 9.50 32.42 7.84
CA ILE A 693 8.63 33.25 8.69
C ILE A 693 9.40 34.40 9.37
N PRO A 694 10.57 34.18 10.03
CA PRO A 694 11.35 35.27 10.59
C PRO A 694 11.76 36.31 9.55
N LEU A 695 12.20 35.88 8.36
CA LEU A 695 12.57 36.80 7.27
C LEU A 695 11.37 37.66 6.83
N ALA A 696 10.19 37.06 6.72
CA ALA A 696 8.96 37.79 6.43
C ALA A 696 8.57 38.75 7.57
N ALA A 697 8.73 38.33 8.83
CA ALA A 697 8.44 39.15 9.99
C ALA A 697 9.36 40.39 10.08
N PHE A 698 10.62 40.26 9.69
CA PHE A 698 11.55 41.39 9.56
C PHE A 698 11.34 42.23 8.29
N GLY A 699 10.34 41.93 7.47
CA GLY A 699 10.06 42.68 6.23
C GLY A 699 11.09 42.42 5.13
N MET A 700 11.83 41.32 5.19
CA MET A 700 12.86 40.95 4.19
C MET A 700 12.31 40.09 3.05
N LEU A 701 11.04 39.65 3.13
CA LEU A 701 10.37 38.87 2.09
C LEU A 701 9.15 39.61 1.57
N THR A 702 9.07 39.71 0.24
CA THR A 702 7.87 40.18 -0.44
C THR A 702 6.83 39.05 -0.53
N PRO A 703 5.53 39.38 -0.56
CA PRO A 703 4.44 38.42 -0.79
C PRO A 703 4.65 37.53 -2.02
N MET A 704 5.27 38.09 -3.06
CA MET A 704 5.55 37.39 -4.32
C MET A 704 6.60 36.29 -4.16
N ILE A 705 7.74 36.59 -3.52
CA ILE A 705 8.80 35.59 -3.26
C ILE A 705 8.23 34.48 -2.37
N ALA A 706 7.41 34.83 -1.39
CA ALA A 706 6.72 33.87 -0.54
C ALA A 706 5.78 32.95 -1.36
N GLY A 707 4.99 33.53 -2.28
CA GLY A 707 4.16 32.79 -3.24
C GLY A 707 4.94 31.78 -4.09
N ALA A 708 6.04 32.23 -4.69
CA ALA A 708 6.87 31.40 -5.56
C ALA A 708 7.56 30.24 -4.79
N ALA A 709 8.07 30.52 -3.58
CA ALA A 709 8.68 29.51 -2.71
C ALA A 709 7.72 28.37 -2.37
N MET A 710 6.43 28.67 -2.15
CA MET A 710 5.39 27.65 -1.89
C MET A 710 5.13 26.74 -3.08
N ALA A 711 5.05 27.31 -4.28
CA ALA A 711 4.85 26.53 -5.51
C ALA A 711 6.03 25.56 -5.73
N PHE A 712 7.26 26.05 -5.54
CA PHE A 712 8.47 25.23 -5.64
C PHE A 712 8.49 24.09 -4.62
N SER A 713 8.07 24.36 -3.37
CA SER A 713 7.99 23.33 -2.33
C SER A 713 7.05 22.19 -2.71
N SER A 714 5.89 22.51 -3.29
CA SER A 714 4.92 21.52 -3.76
C SER A 714 5.48 20.65 -4.88
N VAL A 715 6.16 21.28 -5.85
CA VAL A 715 6.86 20.57 -6.94
C VAL A 715 7.95 19.64 -6.41
N PHE A 716 8.77 20.13 -5.46
CA PHE A 716 9.83 19.34 -4.85
C PHE A 716 9.29 18.06 -4.18
N VAL A 717 8.23 18.19 -3.37
CA VAL A 717 7.60 17.06 -2.67
C VAL A 717 7.06 16.01 -3.66
N VAL A 718 6.43 16.45 -4.75
CA VAL A 718 5.92 15.55 -5.80
C VAL A 718 7.08 14.83 -6.51
N LEU A 719 8.09 15.56 -6.97
CA LEU A 719 9.23 14.99 -7.67
C LEU A 719 10.01 14.01 -6.77
N ASN A 720 10.20 14.36 -5.49
CA ASN A 720 10.87 13.49 -4.54
C ASN A 720 10.06 12.20 -4.28
N SER A 721 8.73 12.28 -4.23
CA SER A 721 7.84 11.12 -4.13
C SER A 721 7.92 10.22 -5.38
N LEU A 722 7.96 10.82 -6.57
CA LEU A 722 8.04 10.09 -7.84
C LEU A 722 9.35 9.28 -8.00
N ARG A 723 10.42 9.62 -7.28
CA ARG A 723 11.67 8.82 -7.27
C ARG A 723 11.45 7.38 -6.83
N LEU A 724 10.41 7.10 -6.04
CA LEU A 724 10.03 5.74 -5.64
C LEU A 724 9.61 4.86 -6.84
N ARG A 725 9.17 5.44 -7.97
CA ARG A 725 8.90 4.67 -9.21
C ARG A 725 10.15 3.95 -9.72
N GLY A 726 11.32 4.52 -9.49
CA GLY A 726 12.61 3.95 -9.90
C GLY A 726 13.10 2.80 -9.01
N PHE A 727 12.35 2.41 -7.97
CA PHE A 727 12.74 1.32 -7.08
C PHE A 727 12.86 -0.01 -7.84
N ARG A 728 13.99 -0.71 -7.66
CA ARG A 728 14.30 -1.99 -8.33
C ARG A 728 14.41 -3.13 -7.30
N SER A 729 13.86 -4.27 -7.68
CA SER A 729 14.03 -5.54 -6.96
C SER A 729 15.49 -6.00 -7.00
N LEU A 730 15.94 -6.67 -5.95
CA LEU A 730 17.29 -7.24 -5.86
C LEU A 730 17.55 -8.37 -6.86
N ARG A 731 16.50 -8.96 -7.46
CA ARG A 731 16.64 -10.10 -8.39
C ARG A 731 17.11 -9.72 -9.80
N LYS A 732 17.26 -8.43 -10.14
CA LYS A 732 17.80 -7.99 -11.45
C LYS A 732 19.34 -8.09 -11.55
N GLY A 733 19.93 -9.10 -10.90
CA GLY A 733 21.34 -9.46 -11.00
C GLY A 733 21.49 -10.72 -11.83
#